data_AF-A0A5C6ZDA7-F1
#
_entry.id   AF-A0A5C6ZDA7-F1
#
_cell.length_a   1.000
_cell.length_b   1.000
_cell.length_c   1.000
_cell.angle_alpha   90.00
_cell.angle_beta   90.00
_cell.angle_gamma   90.00
#
_symmetry.space_group_name_H-M   'P 1'
#
loop_
_entity.id
_entity.type
_entity.pdbx_description
1 polymer ?
#
loop_
_entity_poly.entity_id
_entity_poly.type
_entity_poly.pdbx_seq_one_letter_code
_entity_poly.pdbx_strand_id
1 'polypeptide(L)'
;MKIFKYTLGLCLVMTAFFGCEKDDDNTDFVNGINAPSNVSALVTVTQDNSGLVKITPLAEGVTTFTIDYGDNSEAASNIQPGAFVEHTYAEGTYQASIQAFGLNGRSTSVTQEIMVSFNAPENLVVTITNDAAVSRKVNVTAVADFALSYEVDFGQAGSEPVMINDGDTASFIYDEAGTYTITVTAFSAAIETVQYTEDFLVTEILQPLTGAPTPPSRQDSDVISMFSNAYEQDVNVSSWRSDWSTSTLTDLQIAGNDTKFYADADFVGVEFYGDAAVDASQMDSFHMDFWSVNATTFRVKLVDLGGEATEAEIVFTDLPQNEWVSIEIPMSDFTDAGMTSINSIQQMIFSGLPTGTFDFFIDNVYFYRAATAAGEGLEGTWKMAPEAGALGVGPSIGDVSFFSCDAVCVDSRACYYDDNYIFGADGTFTNDLGAESWIEGWQGGGDSCGTPVAPHDGSNPASYTYDEAAGTVTVNGVGAYIGLAKANNQGELPNVAVPSSITYNVSFIDANTINVNVDIGGGVYWQYRLIREGATNPLAGTWQMAPEAGALGIGPAIGDVSFFSCDAVCVDSRACYYDDNYIFGADGTFTNDLGAESWIEAWQGGGDSCGTPVAPHDGSNPATYTYNGSAGTITLNGTGAYIGLAKANNQGELPNVAVPSSITYNVSFVDANTINLNVDIGGGVYWQYKLVRI
;
A
#
# COMPACT_ATOMS: atom_id res chain seq x y z
N MET A 1 -71.25 -34.69 -3.12
CA MET A 1 -69.99 -34.00 -2.73
C MET A 1 -68.73 -34.84 -3.03
N LYS A 2 -68.73 -35.66 -4.09
CA LYS A 2 -67.60 -36.53 -4.44
C LYS A 2 -66.50 -35.83 -5.26
N ILE A 3 -66.73 -34.59 -5.73
CA ILE A 3 -65.77 -33.83 -6.54
C ILE A 3 -64.71 -33.13 -5.67
N PHE A 4 -65.04 -32.72 -4.43
CA PHE A 4 -64.10 -32.03 -3.54
C PHE A 4 -62.99 -32.91 -2.94
N LYS A 5 -63.19 -34.24 -2.87
CA LYS A 5 -62.18 -35.18 -2.35
C LYS A 5 -61.09 -35.52 -3.36
N TYR A 6 -61.40 -35.46 -4.66
CA TYR A 6 -60.40 -35.74 -5.70
C TYR A 6 -59.58 -34.50 -6.07
N THR A 7 -60.13 -33.28 -5.91
CA THR A 7 -59.35 -32.05 -6.13
C THR A 7 -58.34 -31.78 -5.02
N LEU A 8 -58.67 -32.10 -3.76
CA LEU A 8 -57.74 -31.92 -2.63
C LEU A 8 -56.62 -32.98 -2.62
N GLY A 9 -56.91 -34.21 -3.07
CA GLY A 9 -55.90 -35.26 -3.23
C GLY A 9 -54.97 -35.03 -4.43
N LEU A 10 -55.47 -34.42 -5.51
CA LEU A 10 -54.64 -34.06 -6.67
C LEU A 10 -53.73 -32.87 -6.36
N CYS A 11 -54.18 -31.89 -5.56
CA CYS A 11 -53.32 -30.79 -5.09
C CYS A 11 -52.25 -31.26 -4.09
N LEU A 12 -52.55 -32.23 -3.21
CA LEU A 12 -51.59 -32.74 -2.22
C LEU A 12 -50.53 -33.68 -2.84
N VAL A 13 -50.86 -34.34 -3.95
CA VAL A 13 -49.89 -35.18 -4.70
C VAL A 13 -49.06 -34.30 -5.65
N MET A 14 -49.57 -33.17 -6.15
CA MET A 14 -48.78 -32.21 -6.93
C MET A 14 -47.82 -31.36 -6.08
N THR A 15 -48.11 -31.14 -4.79
CA THR A 15 -47.16 -30.51 -3.84
C THR A 15 -46.13 -31.49 -3.25
N ALA A 16 -46.29 -32.81 -3.47
CA ALA A 16 -45.30 -33.81 -3.05
C ALA A 16 -44.18 -34.04 -4.09
N PHE A 17 -44.28 -33.44 -5.28
CA PHE A 17 -43.23 -33.45 -6.32
C PHE A 17 -42.43 -32.13 -6.41
N PHE A 18 -42.73 -31.15 -5.55
CA PHE A 18 -42.00 -29.88 -5.42
C PHE A 18 -41.45 -29.66 -3.99
N GLY A 19 -41.14 -30.76 -3.29
CA GLY A 19 -40.60 -30.75 -1.93
C GLY A 19 -39.25 -31.45 -1.88
N CYS A 20 -38.31 -30.97 -2.69
CA CYS A 20 -36.86 -31.10 -2.62
C CYS A 20 -36.35 -30.67 -4.01
N GLU A 21 -36.36 -29.36 -4.29
CA GLU A 21 -35.21 -28.86 -5.03
C GLU A 21 -34.01 -29.23 -4.15
N LYS A 22 -33.08 -30.00 -4.74
CA LYS A 22 -31.72 -30.03 -4.21
C LYS A 22 -31.33 -28.56 -4.13
N ASP A 23 -31.17 -28.03 -2.92
CA ASP A 23 -30.27 -26.91 -2.75
C ASP A 23 -29.00 -27.32 -3.51
N ASP A 24 -28.60 -26.51 -4.48
CA ASP A 24 -27.30 -26.68 -5.13
C ASP A 24 -26.27 -26.62 -4.00
N ASP A 25 -25.84 -27.81 -3.53
CA ASP A 25 -24.64 -28.01 -2.73
C ASP A 25 -23.47 -27.55 -3.61
N ASN A 26 -23.31 -26.23 -3.75
CA ASN A 26 -22.20 -25.64 -4.46
C ASN A 26 -20.96 -25.81 -3.59
N THR A 27 -20.37 -27.00 -3.65
CA THR A 27 -19.12 -27.36 -2.99
C THR A 27 -17.90 -26.90 -3.77
N ASP A 28 -18.04 -25.99 -4.75
CA ASP A 28 -16.90 -25.55 -5.58
C ASP A 28 -15.79 -24.87 -4.75
N PHE A 29 -16.14 -24.32 -3.58
CA PHE A 29 -15.13 -23.84 -2.61
C PHE A 29 -14.18 -24.94 -2.13
N VAL A 30 -14.63 -26.21 -2.07
CA VAL A 30 -13.80 -27.36 -1.68
C VAL A 30 -12.74 -27.65 -2.75
N ASN A 31 -13.06 -27.42 -4.02
CA ASN A 31 -12.13 -27.61 -5.14
C ASN A 31 -10.99 -26.57 -5.16
N GLY A 32 -11.21 -25.40 -4.53
CA GLY A 32 -10.22 -24.33 -4.37
C GLY A 32 -9.22 -24.54 -3.23
N ILE A 33 -9.44 -25.51 -2.33
CA ILE A 33 -8.57 -25.74 -1.17
C ILE A 33 -7.18 -26.23 -1.61
N ASN A 34 -6.11 -25.58 -1.15
CA ASN A 34 -4.73 -26.00 -1.41
C ASN A 34 -4.42 -27.36 -0.75
N ALA A 35 -3.42 -28.07 -1.26
CA ALA A 35 -2.92 -29.27 -0.58
C ALA A 35 -2.40 -28.91 0.83
N PRO A 36 -2.43 -29.84 1.80
CA PRO A 36 -1.89 -29.60 3.15
C PRO A 36 -0.45 -29.07 3.14
N SER A 37 -0.14 -28.13 4.05
CA SER A 37 1.19 -27.53 4.23
C SER A 37 1.83 -27.99 5.54
N ASN A 38 3.13 -27.70 5.72
CA ASN A 38 3.89 -27.99 6.94
C ASN A 38 3.79 -29.45 7.40
N VAL A 39 3.84 -30.39 6.44
CA VAL A 39 3.77 -31.83 6.73
C VAL A 39 5.07 -32.29 7.40
N SER A 40 4.97 -32.87 8.59
CA SER A 40 6.07 -33.47 9.35
C SER A 40 5.55 -34.60 10.25
N ALA A 41 6.41 -35.18 11.09
CA ALA A 41 5.98 -36.10 12.15
C ALA A 41 6.85 -35.92 13.40
N LEU A 42 6.23 -35.96 14.57
CA LEU A 42 6.95 -36.14 15.83
C LEU A 42 7.14 -37.64 16.08
N VAL A 43 8.38 -38.05 16.27
CA VAL A 43 8.76 -39.45 16.48
C VAL A 43 9.34 -39.60 17.87
N THR A 44 8.84 -40.55 18.66
CA THR A 44 9.40 -40.91 19.96
C THR A 44 9.58 -42.42 20.07
N VAL A 45 10.42 -42.88 20.99
CA VAL A 45 10.75 -44.30 21.17
C VAL A 45 10.66 -44.69 22.63
N THR A 46 10.44 -45.97 22.92
CA THR A 46 10.48 -46.52 24.29
C THR A 46 11.90 -46.91 24.72
N GLN A 47 12.23 -46.67 25.99
CA GLN A 47 13.55 -46.93 26.57
C GLN A 47 13.62 -48.33 27.19
N ASP A 48 13.36 -49.36 26.39
CA ASP A 48 13.24 -50.75 26.87
C ASP A 48 13.84 -51.81 25.94
N ASN A 49 14.62 -51.38 24.93
CA ASN A 49 15.18 -52.21 23.86
C ASN A 49 14.12 -52.95 23.02
N SER A 50 12.85 -52.51 23.02
CA SER A 50 11.83 -53.13 22.17
C SER A 50 11.85 -52.62 20.73
N GLY A 51 12.35 -51.39 20.50
CA GLY A 51 12.25 -50.72 19.20
C GLY A 51 10.85 -50.18 18.89
N LEU A 52 9.97 -50.11 19.91
CA LEU A 52 8.64 -49.53 19.77
C LEU A 52 8.75 -48.01 19.61
N VAL A 53 8.37 -47.54 18.42
CA VAL A 53 8.37 -46.13 18.03
C VAL A 53 6.93 -45.66 17.92
N LYS A 54 6.66 -44.49 18.49
CA LYS A 54 5.39 -43.77 18.36
C LYS A 54 5.57 -42.64 17.34
N ILE A 55 4.73 -42.63 16.31
CA ILE A 55 4.77 -41.63 15.23
C ILE A 55 3.48 -40.81 15.27
N THR A 56 3.62 -39.50 15.45
CA THR A 56 2.51 -38.54 15.48
C THR A 56 2.64 -37.60 14.26
N PRO A 57 1.88 -37.82 13.18
CA PRO A 57 1.97 -36.96 11.99
C PRO A 57 1.35 -35.58 12.23
N LEU A 58 1.96 -34.55 11.65
CA LEU A 58 1.58 -33.14 11.80
C LEU A 58 1.45 -32.50 10.41
N ALA A 59 0.46 -31.63 10.22
CA ALA A 59 0.26 -30.81 9.02
C ALA A 59 -0.84 -29.78 9.25
N GLU A 60 -0.88 -28.75 8.41
CA GLU A 60 -1.96 -27.77 8.32
C GLU A 60 -2.92 -28.10 7.18
N GLY A 61 -4.22 -27.81 7.36
CA GLY A 61 -5.25 -28.06 6.33
C GLY A 61 -5.54 -29.55 6.05
N VAL A 62 -5.19 -30.44 6.97
CA VAL A 62 -5.28 -31.89 6.83
C VAL A 62 -6.56 -32.47 7.43
N THR A 63 -7.11 -33.50 6.78
CA THR A 63 -8.22 -34.31 7.29
C THR A 63 -7.79 -35.71 7.70
N THR A 64 -6.79 -36.29 7.04
CA THR A 64 -6.28 -37.63 7.35
C THR A 64 -4.82 -37.79 6.94
N PHE A 65 -4.11 -38.72 7.57
CA PHE A 65 -2.77 -39.13 7.18
C PHE A 65 -2.69 -40.62 6.79
N THR A 66 -1.68 -40.93 5.98
CA THR A 66 -1.15 -42.28 5.75
C THR A 66 0.34 -42.26 6.03
N ILE A 67 0.84 -43.33 6.67
CA ILE A 67 2.25 -43.51 7.02
C ILE A 67 2.72 -44.85 6.43
N ASP A 68 3.68 -44.78 5.52
CA ASP A 68 4.52 -45.93 5.15
C ASP A 68 5.74 -45.93 6.06
N TYR A 69 5.98 -47.02 6.78
CA TYR A 69 7.05 -47.14 7.76
C TYR A 69 8.45 -47.28 7.14
N GLY A 70 8.55 -47.56 5.84
CA GLY A 70 9.85 -47.66 5.14
C GLY A 70 10.63 -48.95 5.40
N ASP A 71 10.05 -49.92 6.11
CA ASP A 71 10.62 -51.24 6.41
C ASP A 71 9.94 -52.41 5.65
N ASN A 72 9.02 -52.09 4.72
CA ASN A 72 8.14 -53.02 3.99
C ASN A 72 7.05 -53.69 4.84
N SER A 73 6.76 -53.18 6.03
CA SER A 73 5.56 -53.56 6.79
C SER A 73 4.29 -52.93 6.19
N GLU A 74 3.12 -53.33 6.72
CA GLU A 74 1.84 -52.78 6.26
C GLU A 74 1.68 -51.33 6.72
N ALA A 75 1.47 -50.42 5.76
CA ALA A 75 1.29 -49.00 6.02
C ALA A 75 0.04 -48.72 6.88
N ALA A 76 0.13 -47.71 7.75
CA ALA A 76 -1.02 -47.22 8.49
C ALA A 76 -1.78 -46.16 7.68
N SER A 77 -3.11 -46.25 7.65
CA SER A 77 -3.97 -45.34 6.89
C SER A 77 -5.12 -44.79 7.77
N ASN A 78 -5.76 -43.71 7.31
CA ASN A 78 -6.89 -43.06 7.98
C ASN A 78 -6.56 -42.52 9.38
N ILE A 79 -5.29 -42.16 9.62
CA ILE A 79 -4.84 -41.58 10.89
C ILE A 79 -5.44 -40.17 10.98
N GLN A 80 -6.15 -39.88 12.07
CA GLN A 80 -6.79 -38.58 12.28
C GLN A 80 -5.78 -37.54 12.78
N PRO A 81 -5.97 -36.23 12.50
CA PRO A 81 -5.15 -35.18 13.07
C PRO A 81 -5.10 -35.26 14.60
N GLY A 82 -3.90 -35.19 15.18
CA GLY A 82 -3.65 -35.35 16.62
C GLY A 82 -3.63 -36.80 17.12
N ALA A 83 -3.93 -37.79 16.27
CA ALA A 83 -3.72 -39.20 16.60
C ALA A 83 -2.27 -39.62 16.34
N PHE A 84 -1.88 -40.76 16.89
CA PHE A 84 -0.57 -41.36 16.69
C PHE A 84 -0.72 -42.84 16.34
N VAL A 85 0.34 -43.42 15.78
CA VAL A 85 0.50 -44.86 15.59
C VAL A 85 1.74 -45.36 16.31
N GLU A 86 1.75 -46.63 16.67
CA GLU A 86 2.90 -47.30 17.24
C GLU A 86 3.37 -48.39 16.27
N HIS A 87 4.68 -48.47 16.05
CA HIS A 87 5.30 -49.48 15.20
C HIS A 87 6.61 -49.96 15.81
N THR A 88 6.88 -51.26 15.74
CA THR A 88 8.11 -51.84 16.28
C THR A 88 9.11 -52.07 15.15
N TYR A 89 10.22 -51.33 15.17
CA TYR A 89 11.32 -51.48 14.23
C TYR A 89 12.41 -52.39 14.79
N ALA A 90 13.12 -53.08 13.90
CA ALA A 90 14.45 -53.61 14.22
C ALA A 90 15.47 -52.48 14.25
N GLU A 91 16.62 -52.70 14.89
CA GLU A 91 17.74 -51.73 14.87
C GLU A 91 18.14 -51.40 13.42
N GLY A 92 18.24 -50.11 13.11
CA GLY A 92 18.50 -49.60 11.77
C GLY A 92 17.94 -48.21 11.53
N THR A 93 18.13 -47.71 10.30
CA THR A 93 17.62 -46.42 9.84
C THR A 93 16.60 -46.65 8.73
N TYR A 94 15.43 -46.02 8.86
CA TYR A 94 14.30 -46.17 7.95
C TYR A 94 13.85 -44.82 7.43
N GLN A 95 13.28 -44.81 6.22
CA GLN A 95 12.73 -43.61 5.60
C GLN A 95 11.21 -43.73 5.54
N ALA A 96 10.53 -43.27 6.59
CA ALA A 96 9.08 -43.31 6.68
C ALA A 96 8.46 -42.22 5.82
N SER A 97 7.45 -42.54 5.00
CA SER A 97 6.73 -41.56 4.19
C SER A 97 5.44 -41.15 4.87
N ILE A 98 5.31 -39.85 5.16
CA ILE A 98 4.12 -39.25 5.77
C ILE A 98 3.35 -38.53 4.66
N GLN A 99 2.12 -38.98 4.40
CA GLN A 99 1.24 -38.37 3.40
C GLN A 99 0.02 -37.77 4.08
N ALA A 100 -0.12 -36.45 3.98
CA ALA A 100 -1.25 -35.68 4.50
C ALA A 100 -2.27 -35.44 3.38
N PHE A 101 -3.56 -35.66 3.67
CA PHE A 101 -4.66 -35.44 2.72
C PHE A 101 -5.58 -34.33 3.22
N GLY A 102 -5.90 -33.36 2.36
CA GLY A 102 -6.91 -32.33 2.63
C GLY A 102 -8.32 -32.80 2.27
N LEU A 103 -9.31 -31.95 2.58
CA LEU A 103 -10.73 -32.27 2.43
C LEU A 103 -11.14 -32.64 0.98
N ASN A 104 -10.45 -32.09 -0.02
CA ASN A 104 -10.69 -32.34 -1.43
C ASN A 104 -9.85 -33.50 -2.02
N GLY A 105 -9.12 -34.22 -1.18
CA GLY A 105 -8.26 -35.34 -1.58
C GLY A 105 -6.90 -34.93 -2.15
N ARG A 106 -6.59 -33.62 -2.27
CA ARG A 106 -5.22 -33.18 -2.55
C ARG A 106 -4.31 -33.57 -1.39
N SER A 107 -3.07 -33.94 -1.71
CA SER A 107 -2.13 -34.42 -0.70
C SER A 107 -0.74 -33.83 -0.88
N THR A 108 -0.01 -33.82 0.24
CA THR A 108 1.40 -33.47 0.33
C THR A 108 2.11 -34.60 1.06
N SER A 109 3.30 -34.98 0.60
CA SER A 109 4.10 -36.04 1.17
C SER A 109 5.47 -35.54 1.59
N VAL A 110 5.96 -36.01 2.73
CA VAL A 110 7.32 -35.80 3.23
C VAL A 110 7.92 -37.13 3.67
N THR A 111 9.24 -37.21 3.69
CA THR A 111 9.98 -38.35 4.23
C THR A 111 10.57 -37.97 5.59
N GLN A 112 10.34 -38.81 6.59
CA GLN A 112 10.90 -38.70 7.94
C GLN A 112 11.90 -39.84 8.16
N GLU A 113 13.14 -39.50 8.52
CA GLU A 113 14.12 -40.49 8.93
C GLU A 113 13.79 -41.00 10.35
N ILE A 114 13.84 -42.31 10.54
CA ILE A 114 13.66 -42.98 11.83
C ILE A 114 14.88 -43.84 12.09
N MET A 115 15.74 -43.41 13.00
CA MET A 115 16.89 -44.19 13.48
C MET A 115 16.53 -44.91 14.78
N VAL A 116 16.49 -46.25 14.74
CA VAL A 116 16.32 -47.07 15.94
C VAL A 116 17.65 -47.70 16.30
N SER A 117 18.19 -47.32 17.46
CA SER A 117 19.44 -47.84 18.02
C SER A 117 19.19 -48.36 19.43
N PHE A 118 19.77 -49.52 19.75
CA PHE A 118 19.78 -50.07 21.11
C PHE A 118 21.01 -49.64 21.92
N ASN A 119 21.88 -48.80 21.33
CA ASN A 119 22.91 -48.09 22.06
C ASN A 119 22.32 -46.81 22.66
N ALA A 120 22.77 -46.46 23.87
CA ALA A 120 22.43 -45.18 24.48
C ALA A 120 22.90 -44.03 23.57
N PRO A 121 22.22 -42.88 23.58
CA PRO A 121 22.70 -41.71 22.86
C PRO A 121 24.13 -41.34 23.25
N GLU A 122 24.93 -40.86 22.31
CA GLU A 122 26.30 -40.41 22.56
C GLU A 122 26.53 -39.02 21.97
N ASN A 123 27.57 -38.32 22.45
CA ASN A 123 28.00 -37.04 21.88
C ASN A 123 26.87 -35.99 21.77
N LEU A 124 26.00 -35.91 22.79
CA LEU A 124 24.93 -34.91 22.85
C LEU A 124 25.50 -33.48 22.77
N VAL A 125 25.11 -32.77 21.72
CA VAL A 125 25.39 -31.34 21.51
C VAL A 125 24.07 -30.59 21.60
N VAL A 126 24.02 -29.62 22.50
CA VAL A 126 22.85 -28.74 22.71
C VAL A 126 23.26 -27.31 22.38
N THR A 127 22.40 -26.61 21.65
CA THR A 127 22.54 -25.17 21.39
C THR A 127 21.31 -24.45 21.94
N ILE A 128 21.54 -23.52 22.86
CA ILE A 128 20.50 -22.70 23.50
C ILE A 128 20.76 -21.23 23.12
N THR A 129 19.74 -20.54 22.62
CA THR A 129 19.86 -19.14 22.19
C THR A 129 18.62 -18.33 22.56
N ASN A 130 18.81 -17.07 22.94
CA ASN A 130 17.70 -16.10 22.97
C ASN A 130 17.30 -15.78 21.53
N ASP A 131 16.00 -15.73 21.26
CA ASP A 131 15.45 -15.29 19.99
C ASP A 131 15.80 -13.82 19.77
N ALA A 132 16.36 -13.50 18.62
CA ALA A 132 16.79 -12.14 18.31
C ALA A 132 15.63 -11.19 18.03
N ALA A 133 14.43 -11.72 17.73
CA ALA A 133 13.26 -10.94 17.33
C ALA A 133 12.14 -10.92 18.37
N VAL A 134 12.05 -11.96 19.22
CA VAL A 134 10.96 -12.10 20.19
C VAL A 134 11.50 -12.06 21.62
N SER A 135 11.06 -11.04 22.37
CA SER A 135 11.49 -10.83 23.76
C SER A 135 11.18 -12.06 24.64
N ARG A 136 12.15 -12.46 25.48
CA ARG A 136 12.06 -13.60 26.42
C ARG A 136 11.80 -14.95 25.75
N LYS A 137 11.97 -15.08 24.44
CA LYS A 137 11.87 -16.37 23.76
C LYS A 137 13.24 -17.05 23.68
N VAL A 138 13.29 -18.32 24.03
CA VAL A 138 14.48 -19.17 23.89
C VAL A 138 14.23 -20.27 22.88
N ASN A 139 15.24 -20.52 22.04
CA ASN A 139 15.26 -21.59 21.06
C ASN A 139 16.35 -22.60 21.43
N VAL A 140 15.98 -23.88 21.49
CA VAL A 140 16.85 -25.02 21.82
C VAL A 140 16.88 -25.98 20.64
N THR A 141 18.07 -26.35 20.19
CA THR A 141 18.30 -27.43 19.23
C THR A 141 19.25 -28.45 19.86
N ALA A 142 19.06 -29.72 19.52
CA ALA A 142 19.89 -30.80 20.03
C ALA A 142 20.15 -31.85 18.95
N VAL A 143 21.37 -32.38 18.96
CA VAL A 143 21.79 -33.51 18.12
C VAL A 143 22.67 -34.45 18.93
N ALA A 144 22.60 -35.74 18.66
CA ALA A 144 23.37 -36.77 19.35
C ALA A 144 23.46 -38.01 18.47
N ASP A 145 24.57 -38.74 18.58
CA ASP A 145 24.66 -40.06 17.94
C ASP A 145 23.63 -41.01 18.56
N PHE A 146 23.01 -41.85 17.73
CA PHE A 146 22.04 -42.87 18.13
C PHE A 146 20.70 -42.39 18.71
N ALA A 147 20.50 -41.08 18.89
CA ALA A 147 19.24 -40.55 19.38
C ALA A 147 18.20 -40.46 18.25
N LEU A 148 16.94 -40.69 18.62
CA LEU A 148 15.79 -40.51 17.75
C LEU A 148 15.01 -39.24 18.10
N SER A 149 14.92 -38.93 19.40
CA SER A 149 14.09 -37.85 19.92
C SER A 149 14.71 -37.21 21.16
N TYR A 150 14.32 -35.98 21.43
CA TYR A 150 14.80 -35.19 22.56
C TYR A 150 13.63 -34.60 23.32
N GLU A 151 13.75 -34.57 24.64
CA GLU A 151 12.85 -33.83 25.53
C GLU A 151 13.59 -32.58 26.01
N VAL A 152 12.99 -31.42 25.83
CA VAL A 152 13.50 -30.13 26.30
C VAL A 152 12.61 -29.62 27.41
N ASP A 153 13.13 -29.61 28.63
CA ASP A 153 12.54 -28.93 29.79
C ASP A 153 13.16 -27.54 29.92
N PHE A 154 12.34 -26.50 29.78
CA PHE A 154 12.77 -25.10 29.83
C PHE A 154 12.94 -24.57 31.26
N GLY A 155 12.65 -25.38 32.30
CA GLY A 155 12.87 -25.03 33.70
C GLY A 155 11.88 -24.00 34.26
N GLN A 156 10.81 -23.66 33.54
CA GLN A 156 9.73 -22.80 34.03
C GLN A 156 8.75 -23.62 34.88
N ALA A 157 8.42 -23.13 36.08
CA ALA A 157 7.50 -23.83 36.96
C ALA A 157 6.12 -24.00 36.32
N GLY A 158 5.68 -25.24 36.14
CA GLY A 158 4.37 -25.56 35.55
C GLY A 158 4.34 -25.63 34.02
N SER A 159 5.48 -25.46 33.34
CA SER A 159 5.58 -25.82 31.92
C SER A 159 5.82 -27.32 31.76
N GLU A 160 5.21 -27.93 30.75
CA GLU A 160 5.52 -29.30 30.35
C GLU A 160 6.73 -29.32 29.40
N PRO A 161 7.60 -30.34 29.47
CA PRO A 161 8.69 -30.50 28.51
C PRO A 161 8.19 -30.68 27.07
N VAL A 162 9.01 -30.24 26.11
CA VAL A 162 8.71 -30.31 24.67
C VAL A 162 9.50 -31.43 24.03
N MET A 163 8.81 -32.33 23.32
CA MET A 163 9.46 -33.37 22.51
C MET A 163 9.77 -32.85 21.10
N ILE A 164 10.99 -33.08 20.64
CA ILE A 164 11.47 -32.72 19.29
C ILE A 164 12.24 -33.89 18.65
N ASN A 165 12.32 -33.93 17.32
CA ASN A 165 13.19 -34.87 16.62
C ASN A 165 14.64 -34.36 16.57
N ASP A 166 15.54 -35.18 16.05
CA ASP A 166 16.92 -34.78 15.78
C ASP A 166 17.01 -33.57 14.85
N GLY A 167 17.75 -32.55 15.28
CA GLY A 167 17.97 -31.30 14.53
C GLY A 167 16.79 -30.31 14.55
N ASP A 168 15.62 -30.68 15.08
CA ASP A 168 14.49 -29.78 15.21
C ASP A 168 14.74 -28.72 16.32
N THR A 169 13.95 -27.64 16.29
CA THR A 169 14.02 -26.58 17.30
C THR A 169 12.81 -26.64 18.23
N ALA A 170 13.06 -26.70 19.54
CA ALA A 170 12.07 -26.37 20.56
C ALA A 170 12.15 -24.88 20.90
N SER A 171 11.00 -24.23 21.09
CA SER A 171 10.93 -22.83 21.52
C SER A 171 10.03 -22.64 22.73
N PHE A 172 10.39 -21.71 23.61
CA PHE A 172 9.57 -21.33 24.77
C PHE A 172 9.66 -19.82 25.03
N ILE A 173 8.55 -19.18 25.39
CA ILE A 173 8.49 -17.77 25.79
C ILE A 173 8.28 -17.71 27.29
N TYR A 174 9.20 -17.08 28.01
CA TYR A 174 9.12 -16.93 29.45
C TYR A 174 8.27 -15.73 29.85
N ASP A 175 7.58 -15.84 30.99
CA ASP A 175 6.80 -14.74 31.57
C ASP A 175 7.69 -13.59 32.04
N GLU A 176 8.90 -13.89 32.50
CA GLU A 176 9.85 -12.93 33.07
C GLU A 176 11.26 -13.22 32.53
N ALA A 177 12.09 -12.19 32.41
CA ALA A 177 13.52 -12.40 32.15
C ALA A 177 14.23 -12.90 33.41
N GLY A 178 15.26 -13.72 33.25
CA GLY A 178 15.96 -14.33 34.37
C GLY A 178 16.79 -15.55 33.98
N THR A 179 17.43 -16.18 34.97
CA THR A 179 18.20 -17.40 34.75
C THR A 179 17.33 -18.62 35.02
N TYR A 180 17.28 -19.53 34.06
CA TYR A 180 16.52 -20.78 34.12
C TYR A 180 17.43 -21.97 33.86
N THR A 181 17.19 -23.06 34.57
CA THR A 181 17.93 -24.32 34.36
C THR A 181 17.23 -25.13 33.28
N ILE A 182 17.76 -25.09 32.06
CA ILE A 182 17.24 -25.83 30.91
C ILE A 182 17.86 -27.24 30.91
N THR A 183 17.02 -28.26 30.72
CA THR A 183 17.45 -29.66 30.69
C THR A 183 17.02 -30.31 29.39
N VAL A 184 17.97 -30.93 28.69
CA VAL A 184 17.72 -31.67 27.45
C VAL A 184 18.06 -33.14 27.66
N THR A 185 17.10 -34.03 27.43
CA THR A 185 17.28 -35.47 27.52
C THR A 185 17.18 -36.08 26.12
N ALA A 186 18.22 -36.77 25.68
CA ALA A 186 18.24 -37.51 24.41
C ALA A 186 17.77 -38.94 24.63
N PHE A 187 16.96 -39.45 23.70
CA PHE A 187 16.37 -40.79 23.75
C PHE A 187 16.74 -41.61 22.52
N SER A 188 17.16 -42.85 22.76
CA SER A 188 17.17 -43.92 21.77
C SER A 188 16.24 -45.05 22.25
N ALA A 189 16.26 -46.21 21.56
CA ALA A 189 15.55 -47.40 22.04
C ALA A 189 16.25 -48.09 23.22
N ALA A 190 17.46 -47.63 23.60
CA ALA A 190 18.17 -48.12 24.76
C ALA A 190 17.47 -47.77 26.07
N ILE A 191 17.77 -48.53 27.12
CA ILE A 191 17.27 -48.24 28.48
C ILE A 191 17.89 -46.96 29.05
N GLU A 192 19.16 -46.70 28.73
CA GLU A 192 19.90 -45.54 29.21
C GLU A 192 19.71 -44.35 28.28
N THR A 193 19.51 -43.16 28.88
CA THR A 193 19.43 -41.87 28.19
C THR A 193 20.65 -41.01 28.53
N VAL A 194 20.88 -39.96 27.75
CA VAL A 194 21.90 -38.94 28.06
C VAL A 194 21.22 -37.61 28.27
N GLN A 195 21.68 -36.88 29.28
CA GLN A 195 21.11 -35.61 29.68
C GLN A 195 22.18 -34.51 29.67
N TYR A 196 21.74 -33.31 29.27
CA TYR A 196 22.49 -32.07 29.36
C TYR A 196 21.68 -31.06 30.17
N THR A 197 22.35 -30.29 31.04
CA THR A 197 21.70 -29.24 31.84
C THR A 197 22.56 -27.98 31.84
N GLU A 198 21.93 -26.83 31.64
CA GLU A 198 22.58 -25.52 31.62
C GLU A 198 21.71 -24.46 32.31
N ASP A 199 22.33 -23.63 33.15
CA ASP A 199 21.72 -22.40 33.64
C ASP A 199 21.85 -21.32 32.55
N PHE A 200 20.74 -20.99 31.90
CA PHE A 200 20.69 -20.08 30.77
C PHE A 200 20.01 -18.75 31.15
N LEU A 201 20.61 -17.63 30.78
CA LEU A 201 20.04 -16.29 31.00
C LEU A 201 19.07 -15.94 29.87
N VAL A 202 17.78 -15.97 30.18
CA VAL A 202 16.71 -15.46 29.34
C VAL A 202 16.71 -13.94 29.40
N THR A 203 16.80 -13.30 28.24
CA THR A 203 16.89 -11.84 28.14
C THR A 203 15.60 -11.21 27.62
N GLU A 204 15.32 -10.02 28.11
CA GLU A 204 14.27 -9.14 27.57
C GLU A 204 14.87 -8.19 26.53
N ILE A 205 14.10 -7.89 25.48
CA ILE A 205 14.44 -6.87 24.50
C ILE A 205 13.99 -5.51 25.04
N LEU A 206 14.96 -4.65 25.35
CA LEU A 206 14.72 -3.33 25.97
C LEU A 206 14.84 -2.16 25.00
N GLN A 207 14.92 -2.44 23.70
CA GLN A 207 15.05 -1.43 22.64
C GLN A 207 14.35 -1.88 21.35
N PRO A 208 13.98 -0.95 20.44
CA PRO A 208 13.46 -1.31 19.13
C PRO A 208 14.49 -2.11 18.32
N LEU A 209 14.00 -3.04 17.49
CA LEU A 209 14.84 -3.82 16.57
C LEU A 209 14.85 -3.24 15.14
N THR A 210 13.83 -2.48 14.80
CA THR A 210 13.70 -1.76 13.53
C THR A 210 13.72 -0.26 13.81
N GLY A 211 14.15 0.53 12.83
CA GLY A 211 13.99 1.99 12.88
C GLY A 211 12.51 2.38 12.98
N ALA A 212 12.26 3.63 13.36
CA ALA A 212 10.91 4.18 13.34
C ALA A 212 10.33 4.20 11.91
N PRO A 213 8.99 4.25 11.75
CA PRO A 213 8.36 4.43 10.46
C PRO A 213 8.96 5.62 9.70
N THR A 214 9.23 5.47 8.40
CA THR A 214 9.73 6.60 7.59
C THR A 214 8.60 7.61 7.40
N PRO A 215 8.79 8.90 7.78
CA PRO A 215 7.79 9.94 7.53
C PRO A 215 7.43 10.04 6.04
N PRO A 216 6.18 10.41 5.70
CA PRO A 216 5.83 10.75 4.32
C PRO A 216 6.70 11.89 3.82
N SER A 217 7.05 11.89 2.53
CA SER A 217 7.73 13.06 1.95
C SER A 217 6.84 14.29 2.00
N ARG A 218 7.42 15.44 2.33
CA ARG A 218 6.77 16.75 2.43
C ARG A 218 7.67 17.82 1.86
N GLN A 219 7.07 18.86 1.28
CA GLN A 219 7.82 20.04 0.88
C GLN A 219 8.41 20.74 2.11
N ASP A 220 9.58 21.37 1.97
CA ASP A 220 10.20 22.17 3.04
C ASP A 220 9.26 23.24 3.63
N SER A 221 8.31 23.76 2.84
CA SER A 221 7.34 24.74 3.33
C SER A 221 6.21 24.13 4.17
N ASP A 222 6.03 22.82 4.11
CA ASP A 222 4.95 22.08 4.75
C ASP A 222 5.41 21.26 5.95
N VAL A 223 6.71 21.29 6.24
CA VAL A 223 7.32 20.59 7.36
C VAL A 223 8.31 21.49 8.06
N ILE A 224 8.28 21.45 9.39
CA ILE A 224 9.31 22.02 10.25
C ILE A 224 9.92 20.84 10.99
N SER A 225 10.95 20.22 10.40
CA SER A 225 11.65 19.10 11.02
C SER A 225 12.53 19.59 12.16
N MET A 226 12.54 18.88 13.28
CA MET A 226 13.50 19.07 14.37
C MET A 226 14.48 17.91 14.44
N PHE A 227 14.02 16.69 14.16
CA PHE A 227 14.83 15.48 14.13
C PHE A 227 14.18 14.42 13.26
N SER A 228 14.72 14.15 12.09
CA SER A 228 14.29 13.03 11.24
C SER A 228 15.37 12.71 10.21
N ASN A 229 15.54 11.43 9.87
CA ASN A 229 16.35 11.06 8.69
C ASN A 229 15.68 11.36 7.35
N ALA A 230 14.35 11.61 7.33
CA ALA A 230 13.59 11.79 6.10
C ALA A 230 13.61 13.22 5.56
N TYR A 231 13.99 14.21 6.37
CA TYR A 231 14.01 15.63 5.97
C TYR A 231 15.44 16.17 6.05
N GLU A 232 15.86 16.92 5.02
CA GLU A 232 17.24 17.41 4.90
C GLU A 232 17.54 18.62 5.81
N GLN A 233 16.49 19.31 6.28
CA GLN A 233 16.61 20.55 7.05
C GLN A 233 15.90 20.42 8.40
N ASP A 234 16.68 20.16 9.43
CA ASP A 234 16.24 20.32 10.81
C ASP A 234 16.37 21.78 11.25
N VAL A 235 15.34 22.32 11.90
CA VAL A 235 15.46 23.55 12.67
C VAL A 235 16.47 23.35 13.79
N ASN A 236 17.19 24.42 14.11
CA ASN A 236 18.26 24.34 15.08
C ASN A 236 17.71 24.04 16.48
N VAL A 237 17.91 22.82 16.98
CA VAL A 237 17.61 22.47 18.38
C VAL A 237 18.84 22.72 19.23
N SER A 238 18.75 23.67 20.15
CA SER A 238 19.89 24.07 21.00
C SER A 238 20.27 23.01 22.03
N SER A 239 19.29 22.23 22.51
CA SER A 239 19.53 21.06 23.35
C SER A 239 18.37 20.07 23.28
N TRP A 240 18.67 18.79 23.08
CA TRP A 240 17.71 17.69 23.16
C TRP A 240 17.52 17.15 24.59
N ARG A 241 18.29 17.66 25.55
CA ARG A 241 18.13 17.37 26.99
C ARG A 241 18.66 18.56 27.78
N SER A 242 17.74 19.37 28.28
CA SER A 242 18.04 20.55 29.08
C SER A 242 18.79 20.21 30.38
N ASP A 243 19.52 21.17 30.92
CA ASP A 243 20.27 20.98 32.18
C ASP A 243 19.37 20.66 33.39
N TRP A 244 18.09 21.05 33.31
CA TRP A 244 17.08 20.82 34.32
C TRP A 244 16.31 19.50 34.14
N SER A 245 16.61 18.71 33.11
CA SER A 245 16.08 17.34 32.92
C SER A 245 16.74 16.32 33.84
N THR A 246 16.03 15.28 34.27
CA THR A 246 16.59 14.24 35.15
C THR A 246 17.09 13.00 34.39
N SER A 247 16.70 12.84 33.11
CA SER A 247 17.03 11.69 32.26
C SER A 247 18.46 11.70 31.72
N THR A 248 18.93 10.51 31.33
CA THR A 248 20.13 10.35 30.49
C THR A 248 19.72 10.23 29.03
N LEU A 249 20.23 11.13 28.16
CA LEU A 249 20.06 11.04 26.70
C LEU A 249 21.24 10.30 26.07
N THR A 250 20.95 9.35 25.19
CA THR A 250 21.90 8.69 24.30
C THR A 250 21.41 8.78 22.86
N ASP A 251 22.21 9.35 21.97
CA ASP A 251 21.97 9.23 20.52
C ASP A 251 22.53 7.89 20.03
N LEU A 252 21.74 7.16 19.24
CA LEU A 252 22.09 5.84 18.71
C LEU A 252 21.50 5.65 17.31
N GLN A 253 21.88 4.56 16.65
CA GLN A 253 21.29 4.14 15.38
C GLN A 253 20.62 2.78 15.52
N ILE A 254 19.34 2.68 15.13
CA ILE A 254 18.59 1.43 15.06
C ILE A 254 18.36 1.08 13.59
N ALA A 255 18.99 0.01 13.12
CA ALA A 255 18.90 -0.42 11.71
C ALA A 255 19.26 0.70 10.69
N GLY A 256 20.14 1.63 11.06
CA GLY A 256 20.58 2.75 10.21
C GLY A 256 19.72 4.02 10.34
N ASN A 257 18.66 4.00 11.12
CA ASN A 257 17.84 5.16 11.48
C ASN A 257 18.39 5.79 12.78
N ASP A 258 18.62 7.10 12.77
CA ASP A 258 19.07 7.86 13.93
C ASP A 258 17.94 7.95 14.95
N THR A 259 18.23 7.63 16.20
CA THR A 259 17.21 7.55 17.26
C THR A 259 17.75 8.15 18.55
N LYS A 260 16.86 8.82 19.30
CA LYS A 260 17.19 9.33 20.64
C LYS A 260 16.63 8.41 21.70
N PHE A 261 17.47 7.96 22.62
CA PHE A 261 17.08 7.16 23.76
C PHE A 261 17.21 7.96 25.06
N TYR A 262 16.15 7.95 25.86
CA TYR A 262 16.09 8.55 27.17
C TYR A 262 15.90 7.47 28.24
N ALA A 263 16.86 7.37 29.15
CA ALA A 263 16.81 6.46 30.30
C ALA A 263 16.49 7.19 31.61
N ASP A 264 15.81 6.49 32.52
CA ASP A 264 15.47 6.92 33.88
C ASP A 264 14.77 8.30 33.92
N ALA A 265 13.88 8.57 32.97
CA ALA A 265 13.26 9.88 32.85
C ALA A 265 12.21 10.13 33.95
N ASP A 266 12.20 11.33 34.54
CA ASP A 266 10.99 11.91 35.17
C ASP A 266 10.28 12.84 34.18
N PHE A 267 11.09 13.71 33.57
CA PHE A 267 10.74 14.53 32.42
C PHE A 267 12.02 14.91 31.66
N VAL A 268 11.86 15.29 30.41
CA VAL A 268 12.91 15.73 29.50
C VAL A 268 12.49 17.05 28.88
N GLY A 269 13.33 18.07 29.00
CA GLY A 269 13.20 19.33 28.28
C GLY A 269 14.05 19.35 27.02
N VAL A 270 13.46 19.73 25.91
CA VAL A 270 14.10 20.06 24.64
C VAL A 270 14.01 21.58 24.47
N GLU A 271 15.12 22.22 24.10
CA GLU A 271 15.28 23.67 24.10
C GLU A 271 15.70 24.19 22.72
N PHE A 272 15.05 25.26 22.26
CA PHE A 272 15.32 25.94 20.99
C PHE A 272 14.96 27.43 21.11
N TYR A 273 15.72 28.16 21.95
CA TYR A 273 15.43 29.55 22.31
C TYR A 273 15.83 30.59 21.26
N GLY A 274 15.22 31.78 21.36
CA GLY A 274 15.66 32.98 20.63
C GLY A 274 15.51 32.81 19.12
N ASP A 275 16.61 32.98 18.37
CA ASP A 275 16.61 32.86 16.90
C ASP A 275 16.32 31.42 16.42
N ALA A 276 16.34 30.44 17.33
CA ALA A 276 15.95 29.05 17.08
C ALA A 276 14.48 28.75 17.43
N ALA A 277 13.72 29.74 17.91
CA ALA A 277 12.31 29.55 18.23
C ALA A 277 11.53 29.11 16.99
N VAL A 278 10.64 28.14 17.18
CA VAL A 278 9.82 27.57 16.11
C VAL A 278 8.53 28.37 15.97
N ASP A 279 8.30 28.91 14.78
CA ASP A 279 7.00 29.45 14.38
C ASP A 279 6.18 28.35 13.69
N ALA A 280 5.30 27.70 14.45
CA ALA A 280 4.39 26.67 13.95
C ALA A 280 3.02 27.23 13.54
N SER A 281 2.87 28.56 13.40
CA SER A 281 1.57 29.19 13.14
C SER A 281 0.92 28.81 11.81
N GLN A 282 1.69 28.23 10.88
CA GLN A 282 1.21 27.74 9.58
C GLN A 282 1.07 26.22 9.53
N MET A 283 1.34 25.52 10.63
CA MET A 283 1.32 24.05 10.70
C MET A 283 0.00 23.55 11.28
N ASP A 284 -0.45 22.39 10.82
CA ASP A 284 -1.71 21.77 11.24
C ASP A 284 -1.51 20.78 12.39
N SER A 285 -0.35 20.11 12.43
CA SER A 285 -0.07 19.00 13.34
C SER A 285 1.39 18.97 13.82
N PHE A 286 1.60 18.39 15.00
CA PHE A 286 2.89 17.92 15.50
C PHE A 286 2.94 16.39 15.39
N HIS A 287 4.06 15.88 14.90
CA HIS A 287 4.34 14.45 14.77
C HIS A 287 5.58 14.06 15.57
N MET A 288 5.55 12.88 16.17
CA MET A 288 6.73 12.16 16.64
C MET A 288 6.51 10.66 16.63
N ASP A 289 7.56 9.89 16.38
CA ASP A 289 7.56 8.47 16.65
C ASP A 289 8.07 8.19 18.06
N PHE A 290 7.34 7.35 18.79
CA PHE A 290 7.59 7.01 20.18
C PHE A 290 7.66 5.50 20.35
N TRP A 291 8.62 5.02 21.15
CA TRP A 291 8.70 3.63 21.55
C TRP A 291 9.09 3.53 23.02
N SER A 292 8.47 2.60 23.77
CA SER A 292 8.86 2.31 25.15
C SER A 292 8.55 0.86 25.52
N VAL A 293 9.34 0.31 26.44
CA VAL A 293 9.06 -1.00 27.07
C VAL A 293 7.99 -0.93 28.16
N ASN A 294 7.86 0.21 28.85
CA ASN A 294 7.16 0.25 30.14
C ASN A 294 6.37 1.54 30.41
N ALA A 295 6.36 2.50 29.47
CA ALA A 295 5.57 3.70 29.63
C ALA A 295 4.07 3.35 29.71
N THR A 296 3.43 3.73 30.81
CA THR A 296 1.96 3.62 31.00
C THR A 296 1.26 4.95 30.71
N THR A 297 2.02 6.04 30.74
CA THR A 297 1.58 7.36 30.33
C THR A 297 2.75 8.09 29.71
N PHE A 298 2.50 8.78 28.61
CA PHE A 298 3.44 9.69 27.97
C PHE A 298 2.76 11.05 27.77
N ARG A 299 3.52 12.14 27.85
CA ARG A 299 3.00 13.50 27.76
C ARG A 299 3.92 14.34 26.91
N VAL A 300 3.33 15.13 26.03
CA VAL A 300 4.01 16.12 25.20
C VAL A 300 3.50 17.49 25.59
N LYS A 301 4.42 18.37 25.98
CA LYS A 301 4.10 19.75 26.33
C LYS A 301 4.89 20.73 25.47
N LEU A 302 4.21 21.74 24.95
CA LEU A 302 4.83 22.84 24.21
C LEU A 302 4.76 24.13 25.03
N VAL A 303 5.81 24.96 24.92
CA VAL A 303 5.90 26.27 25.60
C VAL A 303 6.31 27.33 24.58
N ASP A 304 5.45 28.35 24.42
CA ASP A 304 5.70 29.52 23.59
C ASP A 304 6.10 30.71 24.48
N LEU A 305 7.21 31.35 24.12
CA LEU A 305 7.83 32.45 24.88
C LEU A 305 8.03 33.72 24.03
N GLY A 306 7.32 33.85 22.89
CA GLY A 306 7.43 35.02 22.01
C GLY A 306 6.73 36.28 22.53
N GLY A 307 5.87 36.13 23.54
CA GLY A 307 5.11 37.20 24.18
C GLY A 307 4.83 36.90 25.66
N GLU A 308 3.57 37.04 26.08
CA GLU A 308 3.13 36.49 27.37
C GLU A 308 3.22 34.96 27.29
N ALA A 309 3.99 34.35 28.19
CA ALA A 309 4.28 32.92 28.15
C ALA A 309 2.98 32.09 28.19
N THR A 310 2.89 31.11 27.29
CA THR A 310 1.75 30.20 27.18
C THR A 310 2.23 28.77 26.93
N GLU A 311 1.50 27.80 27.48
CA GLU A 311 1.90 26.40 27.46
C GLU A 311 0.68 25.48 27.51
N ALA A 312 0.80 24.29 26.92
CA ALA A 312 -0.20 23.23 27.00
C ALA A 312 0.47 21.86 26.97
N GLU A 313 -0.15 20.90 27.67
CA GLU A 313 0.30 19.52 27.79
C GLU A 313 -0.79 18.58 27.28
N ILE A 314 -0.40 17.66 26.39
CA ILE A 314 -1.24 16.61 25.85
C ILE A 314 -0.81 15.29 26.47
N VAL A 315 -1.79 14.50 26.93
CA VAL A 315 -1.58 13.28 27.72
C VAL A 315 -2.03 12.06 26.94
N PHE A 316 -1.13 11.10 26.78
CA PHE A 316 -1.37 9.80 26.18
C PHE A 316 -1.34 8.72 27.26
N THR A 317 -2.43 7.98 27.42
CA THR A 317 -2.53 6.82 28.31
C THR A 317 -2.68 5.55 27.48
N ASP A 318 -2.18 4.43 28.00
CA ASP A 318 -2.33 3.11 27.37
C ASP A 318 -1.74 3.02 25.94
N LEU A 319 -0.62 3.71 25.70
CA LEU A 319 0.14 3.54 24.46
C LEU A 319 0.65 2.09 24.36
N PRO A 320 0.64 1.50 23.15
CA PRO A 320 1.30 0.21 22.92
C PRO A 320 2.75 0.23 23.38
N GLN A 321 3.19 -0.88 23.97
CA GLN A 321 4.57 -1.09 24.43
C GLN A 321 5.27 -2.06 23.51
N ASN A 322 6.61 -1.93 23.41
CA ASN A 322 7.48 -2.77 22.57
C ASN A 322 7.24 -2.63 21.06
N GLU A 323 6.57 -1.57 20.61
CA GLU A 323 6.40 -1.23 19.20
C GLU A 323 6.46 0.30 18.99
N TRP A 324 6.77 0.71 17.76
CA TRP A 324 6.80 2.12 17.40
C TRP A 324 5.36 2.64 17.26
N VAL A 325 5.12 3.80 17.87
CA VAL A 325 3.84 4.50 17.83
C VAL A 325 4.05 5.88 17.24
N SER A 326 3.46 6.14 16.09
CA SER A 326 3.40 7.49 15.51
C SER A 326 2.35 8.32 16.25
N ILE A 327 2.81 9.27 17.04
CA ILE A 327 1.99 10.22 17.77
C ILE A 327 1.70 11.41 16.87
N GLU A 328 0.42 11.62 16.58
CA GLU A 328 -0.12 12.71 15.77
C GLU A 328 -0.94 13.63 16.67
N ILE A 329 -0.51 14.89 16.82
CA ILE A 329 -1.19 15.87 17.66
C ILE A 329 -1.63 17.05 16.80
N PRO A 330 -2.93 17.24 16.54
CA PRO A 330 -3.42 18.46 15.92
C PRO A 330 -3.00 19.69 16.72
N MET A 331 -2.53 20.74 16.04
CA MET A 331 -2.14 22.00 16.71
C MET A 331 -3.33 22.63 17.45
N SER A 332 -4.57 22.33 17.02
CA SER A 332 -5.79 22.72 17.73
C SER A 332 -5.86 22.17 19.16
N ASP A 333 -5.32 20.99 19.43
CA ASP A 333 -5.41 20.35 20.75
C ASP A 333 -4.62 21.15 21.79
N PHE A 334 -3.47 21.74 21.39
CA PHE A 334 -2.72 22.64 22.25
C PHE A 334 -3.49 23.93 22.53
N THR A 335 -4.18 24.48 21.51
CA THR A 335 -5.00 25.69 21.70
C THR A 335 -6.22 25.42 22.58
N ASP A 336 -6.87 24.27 22.44
CA ASP A 336 -8.00 23.83 23.27
C ASP A 336 -7.55 23.56 24.72
N ALA A 337 -6.31 23.08 24.90
CA ALA A 337 -5.67 22.92 26.20
C ALA A 337 -5.16 24.25 26.82
N GLY A 338 -5.34 25.39 26.13
CA GLY A 338 -5.15 26.72 26.70
C GLY A 338 -3.98 27.53 26.14
N MET A 339 -3.23 27.02 25.16
CA MET A 339 -2.22 27.83 24.48
C MET A 339 -2.85 28.95 23.67
N THR A 340 -2.35 30.17 23.84
CA THR A 340 -2.86 31.36 23.13
C THR A 340 -2.02 31.75 21.91
N SER A 341 -0.84 31.16 21.74
CA SER A 341 0.08 31.39 20.62
C SER A 341 0.95 30.16 20.38
N ILE A 342 1.39 29.99 19.13
CA ILE A 342 2.27 28.90 18.65
C ILE A 342 3.31 29.43 17.63
N ASN A 343 3.62 30.72 17.70
CA ASN A 343 4.47 31.41 16.72
C ASN A 343 5.90 31.62 17.21
N SER A 344 6.22 31.22 18.44
CA SER A 344 7.56 31.25 19.01
C SER A 344 7.70 30.18 20.10
N ILE A 345 7.46 28.93 19.70
CA ILE A 345 7.68 27.77 20.56
C ILE A 345 9.18 27.67 20.82
N GLN A 346 9.56 27.53 22.09
CA GLN A 346 10.98 27.53 22.51
C GLN A 346 11.35 26.36 23.42
N GLN A 347 10.35 25.66 23.95
CA GLN A 347 10.56 24.43 24.70
C GLN A 347 9.53 23.39 24.30
N MET A 348 10.00 22.14 24.26
CA MET A 348 9.17 20.95 24.20
C MET A 348 9.55 20.06 25.38
N ILE A 349 8.56 19.52 26.09
CA ILE A 349 8.77 18.73 27.31
C ILE A 349 8.09 17.38 27.16
N PHE A 350 8.86 16.32 27.36
CA PHE A 350 8.37 14.95 27.45
C PHE A 350 8.31 14.52 28.91
N SER A 351 7.20 13.95 29.37
CA SER A 351 7.12 13.36 30.71
C SER A 351 6.25 12.11 30.73
N GLY A 352 6.37 11.28 31.75
CA GLY A 352 5.74 9.97 31.73
C GLY A 352 5.61 9.27 33.07
N LEU A 353 4.96 8.11 33.01
CA LEU A 353 4.85 7.16 34.13
C LEU A 353 5.31 5.77 33.66
N PRO A 354 6.00 4.98 34.51
CA PRO A 354 6.37 5.28 35.90
C PRO A 354 7.51 6.31 36.02
N THR A 355 7.33 7.29 36.89
CA THR A 355 8.30 8.39 37.10
C THR A 355 9.67 7.86 37.54
N GLY A 356 10.72 8.30 36.86
CA GLY A 356 12.12 8.00 37.17
C GLY A 356 12.61 6.68 36.60
N THR A 357 11.74 5.92 35.94
CA THR A 357 12.05 4.60 35.38
C THR A 357 11.36 4.35 34.04
N PHE A 358 10.72 5.37 33.43
CA PHE A 358 10.15 5.22 32.10
C PHE A 358 11.24 5.50 31.07
N ASP A 359 11.62 4.45 30.37
CA ASP A 359 12.63 4.48 29.34
C ASP A 359 11.93 4.56 27.98
N PHE A 360 12.36 5.49 27.13
CA PHE A 360 11.71 5.70 25.85
C PHE A 360 12.67 6.14 24.76
N PHE A 361 12.27 5.84 23.53
CA PHE A 361 12.96 6.18 22.31
C PHE A 361 12.07 7.12 21.51
N ILE A 362 12.68 8.09 20.86
CA ILE A 362 11.98 8.97 19.92
C ILE A 362 12.74 9.07 18.62
N ASP A 363 11.98 9.25 17.55
CA ASP A 363 12.45 9.65 16.23
C ASP A 363 11.39 10.54 15.56
N ASN A 364 11.72 11.12 14.41
CA ASN A 364 10.81 11.84 13.53
C ASN A 364 10.03 12.96 14.25
N VAL A 365 10.72 13.85 14.95
CA VAL A 365 10.08 14.99 15.62
C VAL A 365 9.93 16.14 14.65
N TYR A 366 8.70 16.48 14.25
CA TYR A 366 8.44 17.58 13.32
C TYR A 366 7.03 18.16 13.44
N PHE A 367 6.85 19.41 13.01
CA PHE A 367 5.52 19.97 12.73
C PHE A 367 5.24 19.86 11.24
N TYR A 368 3.98 19.66 10.86
CA TYR A 368 3.60 19.64 9.46
C TYR A 368 2.21 20.22 9.22
N ARG A 369 1.93 20.53 7.96
CA ARG A 369 0.59 20.77 7.45
C ARG A 369 0.25 19.80 6.34
N ALA A 370 -1.03 19.73 5.97
CA ALA A 370 -1.44 18.99 4.79
C ALA A 370 -0.53 19.37 3.62
N ALA A 371 -0.09 18.37 2.85
CA ALA A 371 0.79 18.61 1.71
C ALA A 371 0.15 19.68 0.82
N THR A 372 0.81 20.83 0.73
CA THR A 372 0.50 21.79 -0.31
C THR A 372 0.71 21.03 -1.60
N ALA A 373 -0.29 21.03 -2.49
CA ALA A 373 -0.23 20.32 -3.76
C ALA A 373 1.16 20.54 -4.36
N ALA A 374 1.90 19.43 -4.54
CA ALA A 374 3.31 19.44 -4.85
C ALA A 374 3.61 20.56 -5.84
N GLY A 375 4.51 21.46 -5.45
CA GLY A 375 5.12 22.41 -6.36
C GLY A 375 5.58 21.70 -7.64
N GLU A 376 5.67 22.44 -8.74
CA GLU A 376 5.87 21.97 -10.12
C GLU A 376 7.22 21.22 -10.38
N GLY A 377 7.54 20.19 -9.59
CA GLY A 377 8.79 19.42 -9.59
C GLY A 377 8.60 17.93 -9.84
N LEU A 378 9.72 17.25 -10.13
CA LEU A 378 9.75 15.84 -10.58
C LEU A 378 9.63 14.81 -9.45
N GLU A 379 9.85 15.20 -8.20
CA GLU A 379 9.76 14.29 -7.05
C GLU A 379 8.43 13.54 -7.03
N GLY A 380 8.46 12.25 -6.71
CA GLY A 380 7.29 11.37 -6.63
C GLY A 380 7.36 10.20 -7.60
N THR A 381 6.30 9.41 -7.63
CA THR A 381 6.18 8.24 -8.50
C THR A 381 5.43 8.60 -9.77
N TRP A 382 5.97 8.21 -10.91
CA TRP A 382 5.41 8.45 -12.22
C TRP A 382 5.31 7.16 -13.01
N LYS A 383 4.32 7.06 -13.88
CA LYS A 383 4.17 5.96 -14.83
C LYS A 383 3.76 6.48 -16.19
N MET A 384 3.88 5.65 -17.22
CA MET A 384 3.44 6.03 -18.56
C MET A 384 1.93 6.34 -18.55
N ALA A 385 1.53 7.42 -19.23
CA ALA A 385 0.13 7.74 -19.44
C ALA A 385 -0.50 6.65 -20.33
N PRO A 386 -1.55 5.92 -19.87
CA PRO A 386 -2.13 4.80 -20.60
C PRO A 386 -3.06 5.28 -21.72
N GLU A 387 -2.56 6.14 -22.60
CA GLU A 387 -3.29 6.73 -23.73
C GLU A 387 -2.52 6.62 -25.04
N ALA A 388 -3.25 6.56 -26.15
CA ALA A 388 -2.67 6.54 -27.48
C ALA A 388 -1.83 7.80 -27.74
N GLY A 389 -0.63 7.62 -28.27
CA GLY A 389 0.33 8.69 -28.54
C GLY A 389 1.25 9.05 -27.36
N ALA A 390 1.05 8.48 -26.17
CA ALA A 390 1.92 8.72 -25.01
C ALA A 390 3.35 8.17 -25.19
N LEU A 391 3.53 7.14 -26.02
CA LEU A 391 4.83 6.60 -26.41
C LEU A 391 5.03 6.80 -27.91
N GLY A 392 6.14 7.41 -28.32
CA GLY A 392 6.43 7.59 -29.73
C GLY A 392 7.86 8.05 -30.07
N VAL A 393 8.12 8.12 -31.37
CA VAL A 393 9.42 8.48 -31.96
C VAL A 393 9.21 9.41 -33.14
N GLY A 394 10.08 10.41 -33.29
CA GLY A 394 10.09 11.24 -34.49
C GLY A 394 11.26 12.21 -34.59
N PRO A 395 11.24 13.07 -35.63
CA PRO A 395 12.36 13.93 -36.00
C PRO A 395 12.54 15.17 -35.12
N SER A 396 11.60 15.44 -34.21
CA SER A 396 11.64 16.60 -33.30
C SER A 396 10.81 16.33 -32.05
N ILE A 397 11.09 17.07 -30.97
CA ILE A 397 10.27 17.06 -29.76
C ILE A 397 8.80 17.40 -30.13
N GLY A 398 7.87 16.60 -29.63
CA GLY A 398 6.43 16.63 -29.94
C GLY A 398 6.01 15.80 -31.17
N ASP A 399 6.94 15.33 -32.01
CA ASP A 399 6.62 14.61 -33.25
C ASP A 399 6.76 13.08 -33.09
N VAL A 400 5.66 12.34 -33.26
CA VAL A 400 5.62 10.87 -33.15
C VAL A 400 5.40 10.18 -34.51
N SER A 401 5.81 10.82 -35.60
CA SER A 401 5.52 10.35 -36.98
C SER A 401 6.34 9.13 -37.43
N PHE A 402 7.46 8.82 -36.78
CA PHE A 402 8.22 7.60 -37.10
C PHE A 402 7.60 6.39 -36.42
N PHE A 403 7.08 6.58 -35.21
CA PHE A 403 6.35 5.57 -34.45
C PHE A 403 5.44 6.26 -33.43
N SER A 404 4.20 5.80 -33.30
CA SER A 404 3.26 6.26 -32.27
C SER A 404 2.47 5.05 -31.78
N CYS A 405 2.47 4.81 -30.48
CA CYS A 405 1.63 3.76 -29.89
C CYS A 405 0.16 4.14 -29.96
N ASP A 406 -0.61 3.39 -30.73
CA ASP A 406 -2.06 3.48 -30.75
C ASP A 406 -2.69 2.74 -29.56
N ALA A 407 -4.01 2.74 -29.47
CA ALA A 407 -4.73 2.06 -28.37
C ALA A 407 -4.42 0.55 -28.31
N VAL A 408 -4.25 -0.11 -29.45
CA VAL A 408 -3.91 -1.55 -29.49
C VAL A 408 -2.50 -1.78 -28.96
N CYS A 409 -1.56 -0.90 -29.27
CA CYS A 409 -0.23 -0.92 -28.65
C CYS A 409 -0.34 -0.83 -27.12
N VAL A 410 -1.09 0.16 -26.60
CA VAL A 410 -1.24 0.41 -25.16
C VAL A 410 -1.77 -0.85 -24.46
N ASP A 411 -2.88 -1.41 -24.97
CA ASP A 411 -3.51 -2.61 -24.40
C ASP A 411 -2.57 -3.83 -24.38
N SER A 412 -1.77 -4.00 -25.43
CA SER A 412 -0.80 -5.11 -25.52
C SER A 412 0.38 -5.00 -24.55
N ARG A 413 0.60 -3.81 -23.96
CA ARG A 413 1.76 -3.44 -23.13
C ARG A 413 1.35 -3.10 -21.70
N ALA A 414 0.28 -3.71 -21.17
CA ALA A 414 -0.24 -3.37 -19.84
C ALA A 414 0.85 -3.36 -18.74
N CYS A 415 1.74 -4.35 -18.73
CA CYS A 415 2.90 -4.46 -17.83
C CYS A 415 3.98 -3.37 -17.98
N TYR A 416 3.88 -2.52 -18.99
CA TYR A 416 4.78 -1.37 -19.17
C TYR A 416 4.12 -0.06 -18.72
N TYR A 417 2.79 -0.03 -18.70
CA TYR A 417 2.03 1.14 -18.27
C TYR A 417 1.75 1.14 -16.76
N ASP A 418 2.06 0.05 -16.05
CA ASP A 418 2.13 -0.05 -14.59
C ASP A 418 3.55 0.08 -14.02
N ASP A 419 4.59 0.10 -14.87
CA ASP A 419 5.97 0.37 -14.46
C ASP A 419 6.10 1.78 -13.85
N ASN A 420 6.80 1.86 -12.72
CA ASN A 420 6.98 3.05 -11.92
C ASN A 420 8.41 3.63 -12.04
N TYR A 421 8.47 4.94 -12.27
CA TYR A 421 9.67 5.76 -12.26
C TYR A 421 9.61 6.68 -11.03
N ILE A 422 10.42 6.37 -10.02
CA ILE A 422 10.35 7.02 -8.71
C ILE A 422 11.51 8.00 -8.59
N PHE A 423 11.18 9.28 -8.44
CA PHE A 423 12.14 10.34 -8.13
C PHE A 423 12.05 10.64 -6.62
N GLY A 424 13.02 10.15 -5.85
CA GLY A 424 13.10 10.36 -4.41
C GLY A 424 13.42 11.81 -4.05
N ALA A 425 12.92 12.29 -2.91
CA ALA A 425 13.25 13.62 -2.39
C ALA A 425 14.76 13.78 -2.12
N ASP A 426 15.41 12.69 -1.73
CA ASP A 426 16.85 12.56 -1.44
C ASP A 426 17.74 12.49 -2.70
N GLY A 427 17.15 12.71 -3.89
CA GLY A 427 17.84 12.58 -5.17
C GLY A 427 18.05 11.14 -5.64
N THR A 428 17.50 10.12 -4.97
CA THR A 428 17.51 8.74 -5.47
C THR A 428 16.56 8.57 -6.65
N PHE A 429 16.86 7.61 -7.52
CA PHE A 429 16.00 7.23 -8.64
C PHE A 429 15.82 5.73 -8.67
N THR A 430 14.57 5.27 -8.85
CA THR A 430 14.25 3.84 -8.90
C THR A 430 13.35 3.53 -10.09
N ASN A 431 13.71 2.48 -10.83
CA ASN A 431 12.79 1.78 -11.73
C ASN A 431 12.12 0.67 -10.94
N ASP A 432 10.86 0.82 -10.55
CA ASP A 432 10.06 -0.24 -9.93
C ASP A 432 9.16 -0.86 -10.99
N LEU A 433 9.50 -2.07 -11.41
CA LEU A 433 8.91 -2.75 -12.57
C LEU A 433 7.98 -3.92 -12.16
N GLY A 434 7.71 -4.05 -10.86
CA GLY A 434 6.92 -5.16 -10.34
C GLY A 434 7.46 -6.56 -10.73
N ALA A 435 6.54 -7.49 -11.00
CA ALA A 435 6.87 -8.87 -11.36
C ALA A 435 7.12 -9.06 -12.88
N GLU A 436 6.53 -8.20 -13.71
CA GLU A 436 6.61 -8.26 -15.17
C GLU A 436 6.72 -6.84 -15.73
N SER A 437 7.55 -6.66 -16.76
CA SER A 437 7.63 -5.46 -17.59
C SER A 437 7.72 -5.84 -19.07
N TRP A 438 7.71 -4.87 -19.98
CA TRP A 438 7.84 -5.13 -21.41
C TRP A 438 9.28 -5.49 -21.80
N ILE A 439 9.53 -6.78 -22.08
CA ILE A 439 10.87 -7.28 -22.39
C ILE A 439 11.03 -7.45 -23.89
N GLU A 440 11.89 -6.61 -24.47
CA GLU A 440 12.19 -6.66 -25.90
C GLU A 440 13.18 -7.78 -26.26
N GLY A 441 13.18 -8.18 -27.53
CA GLY A 441 14.05 -9.26 -28.02
C GLY A 441 15.55 -9.09 -27.71
N TRP A 442 16.03 -7.84 -27.63
CA TRP A 442 17.44 -7.56 -27.31
C TRP A 442 17.81 -7.82 -25.84
N GLN A 443 16.83 -7.82 -24.93
CA GLN A 443 16.99 -8.21 -23.52
C GLN A 443 16.90 -9.73 -23.33
N GLY A 444 16.65 -10.49 -24.39
CA GLY A 444 16.39 -11.93 -24.33
C GLY A 444 14.91 -12.30 -24.18
N GLY A 445 14.00 -11.31 -24.30
CA GLY A 445 12.56 -11.51 -24.31
C GLY A 445 11.97 -11.76 -25.70
N GLY A 446 10.64 -11.63 -25.81
CA GLY A 446 9.87 -11.91 -27.02
C GLY A 446 9.06 -10.73 -27.54
N ASP A 447 9.37 -9.50 -27.12
CA ASP A 447 8.50 -8.33 -27.29
C ASP A 447 7.13 -8.58 -26.64
N SER A 448 7.16 -8.90 -25.35
CA SER A 448 6.00 -9.24 -24.52
C SER A 448 6.24 -8.89 -23.06
N CYS A 449 5.18 -8.91 -22.25
CA CYS A 449 5.32 -8.90 -20.79
C CYS A 449 6.13 -10.11 -20.31
N GLY A 450 7.02 -9.88 -19.35
CA GLY A 450 7.85 -10.91 -18.74
C GLY A 450 8.75 -10.34 -17.65
N THR A 451 9.49 -11.21 -16.97
CA THR A 451 10.34 -10.80 -15.84
C THR A 451 11.40 -9.76 -16.25
N PRO A 452 11.53 -8.65 -15.51
CA PRO A 452 12.59 -7.65 -15.73
C PRO A 452 13.99 -8.26 -15.80
N VAL A 453 14.86 -7.68 -16.65
CA VAL A 453 16.19 -8.24 -16.96
C VAL A 453 17.31 -7.27 -16.61
N ALA A 454 18.24 -7.69 -15.75
CA ALA A 454 19.46 -6.95 -15.41
C ALA A 454 20.26 -6.55 -16.67
N PRO A 455 20.83 -5.33 -16.74
CA PRO A 455 20.91 -4.33 -15.67
C PRO A 455 19.69 -3.39 -15.58
N HIS A 456 18.66 -3.59 -16.39
CA HIS A 456 17.49 -2.71 -16.53
C HIS A 456 16.29 -3.15 -15.68
N ASP A 457 16.52 -3.98 -14.67
CA ASP A 457 15.52 -4.55 -13.78
C ASP A 457 15.31 -3.73 -12.50
N GLY A 458 15.91 -2.53 -12.41
CA GLY A 458 15.83 -1.68 -11.22
C GLY A 458 16.71 -2.12 -10.05
N SER A 459 17.46 -3.23 -10.18
CA SER A 459 18.27 -3.77 -9.07
C SER A 459 19.54 -2.95 -8.75
N ASN A 460 20.01 -2.14 -9.71
CA ASN A 460 21.19 -1.30 -9.51
C ASN A 460 20.81 0.04 -8.86
N PRO A 461 21.57 0.53 -7.86
CA PRO A 461 21.35 1.85 -7.30
C PRO A 461 21.43 2.95 -8.37
N ALA A 462 20.50 3.90 -8.30
CA ALA A 462 20.46 5.04 -9.19
C ALA A 462 20.06 6.33 -8.45
N SER A 463 20.39 7.46 -9.06
CA SER A 463 20.08 8.80 -8.57
C SER A 463 19.65 9.69 -9.73
N TYR A 464 19.09 10.86 -9.45
CA TYR A 464 18.80 11.86 -10.46
C TYR A 464 19.24 13.25 -10.02
N THR A 465 19.42 14.13 -10.99
CA THR A 465 19.58 15.56 -10.80
C THR A 465 18.64 16.30 -11.74
N TYR A 466 17.76 17.13 -11.22
CA TYR A 466 16.83 17.95 -11.99
C TYR A 466 17.31 19.40 -12.05
N ASP A 467 17.51 19.90 -13.27
CA ASP A 467 17.75 21.31 -13.56
C ASP A 467 16.44 21.91 -14.10
N GLU A 468 15.68 22.51 -13.20
CA GLU A 468 14.36 23.11 -13.49
C GLU A 468 14.47 24.26 -14.50
N ALA A 469 15.53 25.08 -14.41
CA ALA A 469 15.73 26.21 -15.31
C ALA A 469 16.02 25.76 -16.75
N ALA A 470 16.72 24.63 -16.91
CA ALA A 470 16.98 24.02 -18.20
C ALA A 470 15.83 23.11 -18.68
N GLY A 471 14.92 22.70 -17.79
CA GLY A 471 13.90 21.69 -18.07
C GLY A 471 14.55 20.33 -18.39
N THR A 472 15.61 19.95 -17.67
CA THR A 472 16.33 18.70 -17.92
C THR A 472 16.49 17.88 -16.64
N VAL A 473 16.38 16.56 -16.77
CA VAL A 473 16.71 15.61 -15.69
C VAL A 473 17.80 14.66 -16.17
N THR A 474 18.81 14.45 -15.35
CA THR A 474 19.83 13.43 -15.59
C THR A 474 19.68 12.32 -14.58
N VAL A 475 19.41 11.11 -15.07
CA VAL A 475 19.38 9.88 -14.28
C VAL A 475 20.77 9.24 -14.34
N ASN A 476 21.33 8.90 -13.18
CA ASN A 476 22.64 8.28 -13.01
C ASN A 476 22.49 6.89 -12.41
N GLY A 477 23.21 5.91 -12.94
CA GLY A 477 23.10 4.51 -12.52
C GLY A 477 23.12 3.58 -13.73
N VAL A 478 23.88 2.49 -13.65
CA VAL A 478 23.94 1.52 -14.76
C VAL A 478 22.58 0.84 -14.89
N GLY A 479 21.96 1.06 -16.03
CA GLY A 479 20.70 0.44 -16.38
C GLY A 479 19.44 1.19 -15.96
N ALA A 480 19.56 2.34 -15.30
CA ALA A 480 18.43 3.21 -14.96
C ALA A 480 17.94 4.02 -16.18
N TYR A 481 16.62 4.20 -16.30
CA TYR A 481 15.99 4.86 -17.46
C TYR A 481 14.60 5.44 -17.15
N ILE A 482 14.10 6.32 -18.03
CA ILE A 482 12.71 6.79 -18.05
C ILE A 482 12.10 6.38 -19.39
N GLY A 483 10.88 5.84 -19.38
CA GLY A 483 10.23 5.33 -20.59
C GLY A 483 10.77 3.96 -20.96
N LEU A 484 11.54 3.81 -22.05
CA LEU A 484 12.07 2.51 -22.48
C LEU A 484 13.58 2.37 -22.26
N ALA A 485 14.00 1.20 -21.77
CA ALA A 485 15.40 0.90 -21.43
C ALA A 485 16.38 1.06 -22.61
N LYS A 486 15.91 0.91 -23.85
CA LYS A 486 16.79 0.95 -25.03
C LYS A 486 17.30 2.34 -25.40
N ALA A 487 16.53 3.41 -25.14
CA ALA A 487 16.80 4.73 -25.70
C ALA A 487 17.70 5.55 -24.77
N ASN A 488 18.84 6.03 -25.28
CA ASN A 488 19.79 6.81 -24.50
C ASN A 488 20.54 7.84 -25.36
N ASN A 489 21.28 8.76 -24.73
CA ASN A 489 21.91 9.88 -25.45
C ASN A 489 23.02 9.49 -26.44
N GLN A 490 23.39 8.21 -26.54
CA GLN A 490 24.35 7.71 -27.54
C GLN A 490 23.67 6.95 -28.69
N GLY A 491 22.39 6.59 -28.56
CA GLY A 491 21.65 5.80 -29.54
C GLY A 491 20.66 4.83 -28.88
N GLU A 492 20.36 3.73 -29.58
CA GLU A 492 19.51 2.66 -29.08
C GLU A 492 20.31 1.39 -28.76
N LEU A 493 20.06 0.79 -27.60
CA LEU A 493 20.58 -0.54 -27.28
C LEU A 493 19.98 -1.60 -28.24
N PRO A 494 20.73 -2.67 -28.56
CA PRO A 494 22.08 -2.98 -28.10
C PRO A 494 23.20 -2.40 -29.00
N ASN A 495 22.90 -1.43 -29.87
CA ASN A 495 23.86 -0.90 -30.85
C ASN A 495 24.87 0.10 -30.24
N VAL A 496 24.69 0.45 -28.97
CA VAL A 496 25.54 1.34 -28.19
C VAL A 496 25.91 0.68 -26.86
N ALA A 497 26.88 1.24 -26.14
CA ALA A 497 27.22 0.75 -24.81
C ALA A 497 26.11 1.06 -23.81
N VAL A 498 25.94 0.20 -22.80
CA VAL A 498 25.03 0.47 -21.67
C VAL A 498 25.51 1.74 -20.97
N PRO A 499 24.69 2.80 -20.88
CA PRO A 499 25.10 4.05 -20.29
C PRO A 499 25.15 3.94 -18.75
N SER A 500 26.03 4.74 -18.13
CA SER A 500 26.01 4.98 -16.68
C SER A 500 25.15 6.20 -16.30
N SER A 501 24.70 6.97 -17.28
CA SER A 501 23.77 8.09 -17.09
C SER A 501 23.02 8.42 -18.39
N ILE A 502 21.79 8.93 -18.26
CA ILE A 502 20.95 9.39 -19.36
C ILE A 502 20.33 10.73 -18.97
N THR A 503 20.43 11.74 -19.84
CA THR A 503 19.79 13.04 -19.70
C THR A 503 18.56 13.12 -20.59
N TYR A 504 17.45 13.56 -20.00
CA TYR A 504 16.16 13.76 -20.64
C TYR A 504 15.77 15.24 -20.56
N ASN A 505 15.03 15.71 -21.55
CA ASN A 505 14.29 16.96 -21.42
C ASN A 505 12.91 16.65 -20.82
N VAL A 506 12.46 17.49 -19.90
CA VAL A 506 11.20 17.38 -19.19
C VAL A 506 10.43 18.69 -19.36
N SER A 507 9.14 18.56 -19.65
CA SER A 507 8.22 19.69 -19.63
C SER A 507 6.96 19.30 -18.88
N PHE A 508 6.60 20.10 -17.88
CA PHE A 508 5.34 19.95 -17.17
C PHE A 508 4.19 20.42 -18.05
N ILE A 509 3.19 19.55 -18.21
CA ILE A 509 1.88 19.94 -18.70
C ILE A 509 1.13 20.52 -17.49
N ASP A 510 1.07 19.77 -16.40
CA ASP A 510 0.56 20.19 -15.09
C ASP A 510 1.32 19.45 -13.97
N ALA A 511 0.96 19.68 -12.71
CA ALA A 511 1.64 19.10 -11.55
C ALA A 511 1.72 17.55 -11.57
N ASN A 512 0.83 16.89 -12.31
CA ASN A 512 0.68 15.44 -12.36
C ASN A 512 0.89 14.85 -13.75
N THR A 513 1.29 15.66 -14.74
CA THR A 513 1.49 15.21 -16.12
C THR A 513 2.71 15.87 -16.72
N ILE A 514 3.65 15.07 -17.22
CA ILE A 514 4.89 15.55 -17.84
C ILE A 514 5.08 14.93 -19.23
N ASN A 515 5.68 15.68 -20.15
CA ASN A 515 6.32 15.09 -21.33
C ASN A 515 7.82 14.98 -21.07
N VAL A 516 8.36 13.79 -21.33
CA VAL A 516 9.78 13.46 -21.23
C VAL A 516 10.28 13.06 -22.61
N ASN A 517 11.45 13.53 -23.02
CA ASN A 517 12.09 13.07 -24.25
C ASN A 517 13.59 12.88 -24.10
N VAL A 518 14.13 11.94 -24.88
CA VAL A 518 15.57 11.67 -24.99
C VAL A 518 16.01 11.79 -26.44
N ASP A 519 17.02 12.63 -26.68
CA ASP A 519 17.71 12.74 -27.98
C ASP A 519 18.70 11.58 -28.09
N ILE A 520 18.49 10.70 -29.07
CA ILE A 520 19.38 9.55 -29.31
C ILE A 520 20.47 9.84 -30.37
N GLY A 521 20.54 11.09 -30.84
CA GLY A 521 21.41 11.53 -31.92
C GLY A 521 20.77 11.44 -33.31
N GLY A 522 21.35 12.17 -34.27
CA GLY A 522 20.88 12.15 -35.66
C GLY A 522 19.53 12.84 -35.90
N GLY A 523 19.03 13.61 -34.93
CA GLY A 523 17.72 14.26 -35.00
C GLY A 523 16.56 13.30 -34.79
N VAL A 524 16.73 12.29 -33.94
CA VAL A 524 15.69 11.32 -33.58
C VAL A 524 15.44 11.42 -32.07
N TYR A 525 14.16 11.53 -31.70
CA TYR A 525 13.74 11.71 -30.32
C TYR A 525 12.77 10.60 -29.93
N TRP A 526 13.06 9.91 -28.83
CA TRP A 526 12.06 9.10 -28.12
C TRP A 526 11.30 9.98 -27.16
N GLN A 527 9.99 9.75 -27.07
CA GLN A 527 9.08 10.62 -26.36
C GLN A 527 8.09 9.82 -25.53
N TYR A 528 7.88 10.31 -24.32
CA TYR A 528 7.09 9.67 -23.28
C TYR A 528 6.19 10.73 -22.64
N ARG A 529 4.92 10.41 -22.43
CA ARG A 529 4.05 11.16 -21.53
C ARG A 529 3.85 10.34 -20.28
N LEU A 530 4.19 10.93 -19.13
CA LEU A 530 4.05 10.29 -17.84
C LEU A 530 3.00 11.02 -17.02
N ILE A 531 2.28 10.26 -16.20
CA ILE A 531 1.36 10.74 -15.18
C ILE A 531 1.87 10.34 -13.80
N ARG A 532 1.62 11.18 -12.81
CA ARG A 532 1.98 10.90 -11.43
C ARG A 532 1.08 9.78 -10.89
N GLU A 533 1.68 8.74 -10.31
CA GLU A 533 0.94 7.64 -9.70
C GLU A 533 0.19 8.14 -8.46
N GLY A 534 -1.06 7.68 -8.29
CA GLY A 534 -1.90 8.10 -7.16
C GLY A 534 -2.50 9.50 -7.29
N ALA A 535 -2.15 10.29 -8.32
CA ALA A 535 -2.77 11.57 -8.57
C ALA A 535 -4.25 11.39 -8.95
N THR A 536 -5.15 11.94 -8.15
CA THR A 536 -6.59 11.94 -8.45
C THR A 536 -6.89 12.98 -9.52
N ASN A 537 -7.68 12.61 -10.52
CA ASN A 537 -8.20 13.59 -11.47
C ASN A 537 -9.09 14.57 -10.68
N PRO A 538 -8.80 15.89 -10.69
CA PRO A 538 -9.54 16.85 -9.87
C PRO A 538 -11.02 16.97 -10.27
N LEU A 539 -11.42 16.42 -11.42
CA LEU A 539 -12.82 16.35 -11.84
C LEU A 539 -13.51 15.06 -11.41
N ALA A 540 -12.79 14.02 -11.00
CA ALA A 540 -13.39 12.76 -10.60
C ALA A 540 -14.44 12.99 -9.50
N GLY A 541 -15.59 12.35 -9.65
CA GLY A 541 -16.76 12.54 -8.79
C GLY A 541 -18.02 12.95 -9.56
N THR A 542 -19.07 13.25 -8.81
CA THR A 542 -20.38 13.63 -9.35
C THR A 542 -20.60 15.12 -9.23
N TRP A 543 -21.05 15.73 -10.31
CA TRP A 543 -21.29 17.18 -10.40
C TRP A 543 -22.71 17.47 -10.85
N GLN A 544 -23.25 18.60 -10.39
CA GLN A 544 -24.54 19.13 -10.80
C GLN A 544 -24.40 20.60 -11.17
N MET A 545 -25.35 21.14 -11.93
CA MET A 545 -25.44 22.58 -12.12
C MET A 545 -25.64 23.27 -10.77
N ALA A 546 -24.89 24.34 -10.49
CA ALA A 546 -25.06 25.13 -9.28
C ALA A 546 -26.49 25.70 -9.23
N PRO A 547 -27.31 25.41 -8.21
CA PRO A 547 -28.71 25.82 -8.16
C PRO A 547 -28.87 27.29 -7.73
N GLU A 548 -28.20 28.19 -8.46
CA GLU A 548 -28.19 29.63 -8.21
C GLU A 548 -28.35 30.45 -9.49
N ALA A 549 -28.87 31.67 -9.35
CA ALA A 549 -29.05 32.59 -10.46
C ALA A 549 -27.69 32.93 -11.11
N GLY A 550 -27.63 32.88 -12.43
CA GLY A 550 -26.43 33.13 -13.22
C GLY A 550 -25.53 31.92 -13.45
N ALA A 551 -25.83 30.75 -12.87
CA ALA A 551 -25.07 29.51 -13.10
C ALA A 551 -25.20 28.96 -14.53
N LEU A 552 -26.24 29.36 -15.27
CA LEU A 552 -26.42 29.08 -16.70
C LEU A 552 -26.56 30.41 -17.45
N GLY A 553 -25.75 30.60 -18.49
CA GLY A 553 -25.83 31.82 -19.29
C GLY A 553 -25.14 31.73 -20.65
N ILE A 554 -25.30 32.80 -21.43
CA ILE A 554 -24.77 32.95 -22.79
C ILE A 554 -24.25 34.38 -22.94
N GLY A 555 -23.10 34.53 -23.58
CA GLY A 555 -22.61 35.86 -23.97
C GLY A 555 -21.44 35.87 -24.94
N PRO A 556 -20.93 37.07 -25.26
CA PRO A 556 -19.91 37.27 -26.28
C PRO A 556 -18.47 36.92 -25.84
N ALA A 557 -18.27 36.59 -24.57
CA ALA A 557 -16.97 36.27 -24.00
C ALA A 557 -17.12 35.33 -22.79
N ILE A 558 -16.03 34.63 -22.43
CA ILE A 558 -15.96 33.85 -21.18
C ILE A 558 -16.19 34.80 -19.98
N GLY A 559 -17.06 34.39 -19.07
CA GLY A 559 -17.55 35.18 -17.92
C GLY A 559 -18.71 36.12 -18.23
N ASP A 560 -19.07 36.36 -19.50
CA ASP A 560 -20.16 37.24 -19.91
C ASP A 560 -21.48 36.48 -20.16
N VAL A 561 -22.54 36.82 -19.44
CA VAL A 561 -23.89 36.23 -19.57
C VAL A 561 -24.94 37.24 -20.06
N SER A 562 -24.52 38.25 -20.82
CA SER A 562 -25.38 39.37 -21.23
C SER A 562 -26.40 39.05 -22.33
N PHE A 563 -26.21 37.98 -23.11
CA PHE A 563 -27.21 37.55 -24.10
C PHE A 563 -28.35 36.79 -23.43
N PHE A 564 -28.01 35.98 -22.42
CA PHE A 564 -28.96 35.29 -21.57
C PHE A 564 -28.31 34.94 -20.24
N SER A 565 -29.05 35.13 -19.15
CA SER A 565 -28.64 34.71 -17.80
C SER A 565 -29.87 34.12 -17.11
N CYS A 566 -29.76 32.88 -16.63
CA CYS A 566 -30.84 32.20 -15.93
C CYS A 566 -31.01 32.83 -14.54
N ASP A 567 -32.09 33.59 -14.35
CA ASP A 567 -32.43 34.18 -13.05
C ASP A 567 -33.05 33.16 -12.09
N ALA A 568 -33.39 33.58 -10.87
CA ALA A 568 -33.96 32.69 -9.86
C ALA A 568 -35.27 32.00 -10.32
N VAL A 569 -36.11 32.70 -11.09
CA VAL A 569 -37.35 32.11 -11.63
C VAL A 569 -37.03 31.04 -12.68
N CYS A 570 -36.03 31.31 -13.52
CA CYS A 570 -35.51 30.36 -14.49
C CYS A 570 -34.97 29.09 -13.82
N VAL A 571 -34.21 29.21 -12.71
CA VAL A 571 -33.70 28.08 -11.91
C VAL A 571 -34.86 27.26 -11.35
N ASP A 572 -35.82 27.89 -10.67
CA ASP A 572 -36.98 27.21 -10.06
C ASP A 572 -37.82 26.45 -11.10
N SER A 573 -37.98 27.01 -12.30
CA SER A 573 -38.73 26.37 -13.39
C SER A 573 -38.03 25.16 -14.02
N ARG A 574 -36.73 24.96 -13.73
CA ARG A 574 -35.85 23.95 -14.34
C ARG A 574 -35.29 22.96 -13.31
N ALA A 575 -36.05 22.66 -12.26
CA ALA A 575 -35.56 21.79 -11.17
C ALA A 575 -34.94 20.46 -11.68
N CYS A 576 -35.58 19.81 -12.66
CA CYS A 576 -35.11 18.57 -13.32
C CYS A 576 -33.80 18.71 -14.11
N TYR A 577 -33.30 19.93 -14.33
CA TYR A 577 -32.00 20.16 -15.00
C TYR A 577 -30.90 20.45 -13.98
N TYR A 578 -31.28 20.96 -12.80
CA TYR A 578 -30.35 21.26 -11.73
C TYR A 578 -30.08 20.04 -10.83
N ASP A 579 -30.87 18.98 -10.94
CA ASP A 579 -30.62 17.68 -10.31
C ASP A 579 -29.96 16.65 -11.24
N ASP A 580 -29.79 16.97 -12.52
CA ASP A 580 -29.03 16.16 -13.49
C ASP A 580 -27.55 16.03 -13.05
N ASN A 581 -27.05 14.80 -13.07
CA ASN A 581 -25.70 14.45 -12.65
C ASN A 581 -24.74 14.28 -13.85
N TYR A 582 -23.56 14.89 -13.73
CA TYR A 582 -22.41 14.69 -14.60
C TYR A 582 -21.34 13.93 -13.83
N ILE A 583 -21.17 12.64 -14.12
CA ILE A 583 -20.30 11.74 -13.37
C ILE A 583 -18.99 11.56 -14.15
N PHE A 584 -17.89 11.94 -13.53
CA PHE A 584 -16.53 11.72 -14.02
C PHE A 584 -15.91 10.57 -13.23
N GLY A 585 -15.74 9.42 -13.87
CA GLY A 585 -15.11 8.25 -13.27
C GLY A 585 -13.60 8.43 -13.09
N ALA A 586 -13.04 7.93 -12.00
CA ALA A 586 -11.59 7.97 -11.77
C ALA A 586 -10.79 7.19 -12.84
N ASP A 587 -11.46 6.31 -13.58
CA ASP A 587 -10.95 5.53 -14.72
C ASP A 587 -11.09 6.24 -16.08
N GLY A 588 -11.52 7.51 -16.09
CA GLY A 588 -11.73 8.28 -17.32
C GLY A 588 -13.08 8.05 -17.99
N THR A 589 -13.99 7.29 -17.38
CA THR A 589 -15.38 7.16 -17.87
C THR A 589 -16.20 8.42 -17.60
N PHE A 590 -17.21 8.69 -18.44
CA PHE A 590 -18.14 9.80 -18.26
C PHE A 590 -19.59 9.33 -18.41
N THR A 591 -20.48 9.81 -17.54
CA THR A 591 -21.92 9.49 -17.59
C THR A 591 -22.77 10.73 -17.35
N ASN A 592 -23.78 10.93 -18.21
CA ASN A 592 -24.93 11.78 -17.92
C ASN A 592 -25.97 10.94 -17.17
N ASP A 593 -26.13 11.12 -15.87
CA ASP A 593 -27.17 10.47 -15.08
C ASP A 593 -28.30 11.48 -14.82
N LEU A 594 -29.34 11.37 -15.64
CA LEU A 594 -30.43 12.35 -15.75
C LEU A 594 -31.69 11.95 -14.98
N GLY A 595 -31.62 10.85 -14.21
CA GLY A 595 -32.79 10.31 -13.51
C GLY A 595 -33.99 10.02 -14.41
N ALA A 596 -35.20 10.32 -13.92
CA ALA A 596 -36.45 10.05 -14.62
C ALA A 596 -36.91 11.19 -15.55
N GLU A 597 -36.49 12.42 -15.27
CA GLU A 597 -36.84 13.63 -16.00
C GLU A 597 -35.63 14.55 -16.11
N SER A 598 -35.43 15.17 -17.27
CA SER A 598 -34.46 16.26 -17.51
C SER A 598 -35.15 17.38 -18.29
N TRP A 599 -34.46 18.49 -18.55
CA TRP A 599 -35.01 19.59 -19.35
C TRP A 599 -35.01 19.26 -20.84
N ILE A 600 -36.20 18.99 -21.39
CA ILE A 600 -36.37 18.59 -22.79
C ILE A 600 -36.82 19.77 -23.63
N GLU A 601 -35.97 20.17 -24.58
CA GLU A 601 -36.25 21.26 -25.50
C GLU A 601 -37.10 20.80 -26.70
N ALA A 602 -37.77 21.75 -27.35
CA ALA A 602 -38.64 21.46 -28.50
C ALA A 602 -37.95 20.69 -29.64
N TRP A 603 -36.65 20.89 -29.84
CA TRP A 603 -35.88 20.20 -30.88
C TRP A 603 -35.65 18.71 -30.57
N GLN A 604 -35.73 18.30 -29.30
CA GLN A 604 -35.69 16.89 -28.87
C GLN A 604 -37.07 16.23 -28.97
N GLY A 605 -38.10 16.96 -29.41
CA GLY A 605 -39.50 16.49 -29.46
C GLY A 605 -40.32 16.83 -28.22
N GLY A 606 -39.78 17.65 -27.30
CA GLY A 606 -40.44 18.15 -26.10
C GLY A 606 -41.11 19.52 -26.27
N GLY A 607 -41.29 20.23 -25.15
CA GLY A 607 -42.00 21.53 -25.09
C GLY A 607 -41.31 22.60 -24.25
N ASP A 608 -39.98 22.52 -24.09
CA ASP A 608 -39.18 23.35 -23.18
C ASP A 608 -39.70 23.21 -21.73
N SER A 609 -39.67 21.98 -21.24
CA SER A 609 -40.14 21.60 -19.90
C SER A 609 -39.41 20.36 -19.39
N CYS A 610 -39.54 20.07 -18.09
CA CYS A 610 -39.15 18.77 -17.56
C CYS A 610 -39.90 17.63 -18.26
N GLY A 611 -39.18 16.56 -18.60
CA GLY A 611 -39.72 15.38 -19.26
C GLY A 611 -38.67 14.28 -19.41
N THR A 612 -39.07 13.11 -19.91
CA THR A 612 -38.17 11.95 -20.04
C THR A 612 -36.98 12.25 -20.96
N PRO A 613 -35.74 11.94 -20.54
CA PRO A 613 -34.54 12.08 -21.37
C PRO A 613 -34.67 11.39 -22.75
N VAL A 614 -34.09 11.99 -23.78
CA VAL A 614 -34.26 11.58 -25.19
C VAL A 614 -32.91 11.21 -25.83
N ALA A 615 -32.81 9.97 -26.33
CA ALA A 615 -31.66 9.50 -27.10
C ALA A 615 -31.34 10.42 -28.30
N PRO A 616 -30.06 10.69 -28.61
CA PRO A 616 -28.86 10.08 -28.01
C PRO A 616 -28.37 10.74 -26.71
N HIS A 617 -29.07 11.76 -26.21
CA HIS A 617 -28.66 12.59 -25.06
C HIS A 617 -29.27 12.13 -23.73
N ASP A 618 -29.68 10.86 -23.63
CA ASP A 618 -30.33 10.28 -22.46
C ASP A 618 -29.36 9.57 -21.51
N GLY A 619 -28.05 9.70 -21.74
CA GLY A 619 -27.02 9.02 -20.96
C GLY A 619 -26.84 7.53 -21.27
N SER A 620 -27.61 6.97 -22.21
CA SER A 620 -27.55 5.53 -22.52
C SER A 620 -26.32 5.09 -23.33
N ASN A 621 -25.64 6.03 -24.00
CA ASN A 621 -24.43 5.76 -24.76
C ASN A 621 -23.19 5.86 -23.86
N PRO A 622 -22.23 4.92 -23.94
CA PRO A 622 -20.95 5.02 -23.25
C PRO A 622 -20.19 6.28 -23.66
N ALA A 623 -19.57 6.94 -22.70
CA ALA A 623 -18.70 8.08 -22.92
C ALA A 623 -17.47 8.02 -22.01
N THR A 624 -16.42 8.73 -22.43
CA THR A 624 -15.21 8.97 -21.65
C THR A 624 -14.91 10.46 -21.63
N TYR A 625 -13.99 10.87 -20.76
CA TYR A 625 -13.49 12.23 -20.74
C TYR A 625 -11.96 12.26 -20.62
N THR A 626 -11.38 13.33 -21.13
CA THR A 626 -9.99 13.70 -20.88
C THR A 626 -9.95 15.10 -20.28
N TYR A 627 -9.13 15.28 -19.25
CA TYR A 627 -8.86 16.59 -18.64
C TYR A 627 -7.45 17.03 -19.01
N ASN A 628 -7.32 18.24 -19.53
CA ASN A 628 -6.03 18.88 -19.78
C ASN A 628 -5.91 20.10 -18.88
N GLY A 629 -5.18 19.96 -17.77
CA GLY A 629 -5.01 21.01 -16.78
C GLY A 629 -4.28 22.25 -17.30
N SER A 630 -3.34 22.06 -18.24
CA SER A 630 -2.57 23.17 -18.83
C SER A 630 -3.40 24.07 -19.73
N ALA A 631 -4.27 23.46 -20.54
CA ALA A 631 -5.19 24.17 -21.40
C ALA A 631 -6.42 24.67 -20.64
N GLY A 632 -6.66 24.15 -19.43
CA GLY A 632 -7.91 24.32 -18.70
C GLY A 632 -9.08 23.81 -19.54
N THR A 633 -9.00 22.57 -20.05
CA THR A 633 -10.05 22.00 -20.90
C THR A 633 -10.48 20.60 -20.48
N ILE A 634 -11.75 20.27 -20.75
CA ILE A 634 -12.33 18.94 -20.65
C ILE A 634 -12.81 18.55 -22.04
N THR A 635 -12.42 17.38 -22.53
CA THR A 635 -12.98 16.82 -23.77
C THR A 635 -13.79 15.58 -23.46
N LEU A 636 -15.09 15.61 -23.75
CA LEU A 636 -15.94 14.43 -23.71
C LEU A 636 -15.86 13.69 -25.05
N ASN A 637 -15.83 12.36 -24.99
CA ASN A 637 -15.83 11.48 -26.16
C ASN A 637 -17.00 10.50 -26.01
N GLY A 638 -17.93 10.52 -26.97
CA GLY A 638 -19.15 9.72 -26.91
C GLY A 638 -20.31 10.47 -27.57
N THR A 639 -21.02 9.80 -28.48
CA THR A 639 -22.17 10.43 -29.16
C THR A 639 -23.29 10.66 -28.15
N GLY A 640 -23.66 11.92 -27.98
CA GLY A 640 -24.74 12.32 -27.09
C GLY A 640 -24.31 12.76 -25.69
N ALA A 641 -23.03 12.62 -25.32
CA ALA A 641 -22.49 13.12 -24.06
C ALA A 641 -22.38 14.65 -24.05
N TYR A 642 -22.72 15.29 -22.93
CA TYR A 642 -22.64 16.75 -22.75
C TYR A 642 -22.49 17.17 -21.28
N ILE A 643 -22.08 18.41 -21.05
CA ILE A 643 -22.19 19.11 -19.77
C ILE A 643 -23.06 20.36 -19.96
N GLY A 644 -23.97 20.62 -19.03
CA GLY A 644 -24.92 21.72 -19.13
C GLY A 644 -26.08 21.34 -20.05
N LEU A 645 -26.23 21.99 -21.21
CA LEU A 645 -27.32 21.67 -22.15
C LEU A 645 -26.84 20.86 -23.36
N ALA A 646 -27.61 19.83 -23.71
CA ALA A 646 -27.32 18.92 -24.82
C ALA A 646 -27.17 19.61 -26.19
N LYS A 647 -27.75 20.80 -26.38
CA LYS A 647 -27.71 21.50 -27.67
C LYS A 647 -26.37 22.15 -28.00
N ALA A 648 -25.61 22.60 -27.00
CA ALA A 648 -24.44 23.47 -27.22
C ALA A 648 -23.18 22.65 -27.43
N ASN A 649 -22.50 22.83 -28.57
CA ASN A 649 -21.27 22.11 -28.90
C ASN A 649 -20.32 22.95 -29.76
N ASN A 650 -19.08 22.48 -29.96
CA ASN A 650 -18.04 23.26 -30.65
C ASN A 650 -18.29 23.53 -32.14
N GLN A 651 -19.36 22.99 -32.73
CA GLN A 651 -19.77 23.29 -34.12
C GLN A 651 -20.94 24.28 -34.19
N GLY A 652 -21.63 24.54 -33.08
CA GLY A 652 -22.83 25.37 -33.02
C GLY A 652 -23.87 24.81 -32.04
N GLU A 653 -25.15 25.13 -32.30
CA GLU A 653 -26.29 24.63 -31.52
C GLU A 653 -27.11 23.61 -32.32
N LEU A 654 -27.47 22.49 -31.68
CA LEU A 654 -28.44 21.55 -32.23
C LEU A 654 -29.83 22.22 -32.33
N PRO A 655 -30.64 21.84 -33.34
CA PRO A 655 -30.39 20.83 -34.37
C PRO A 655 -29.72 21.41 -35.64
N ASN A 656 -29.15 22.61 -35.59
CA ASN A 656 -28.60 23.29 -36.77
C ASN A 656 -27.22 22.75 -37.21
N VAL A 657 -26.64 21.86 -36.40
CA VAL A 657 -25.37 21.19 -36.64
C VAL A 657 -25.53 19.67 -36.48
N ALA A 658 -24.54 18.89 -36.92
CA ALA A 658 -24.55 17.45 -36.70
C ALA A 658 -24.36 17.12 -35.21
N VAL A 659 -24.92 15.99 -34.76
CA VAL A 659 -24.66 15.47 -33.41
C VAL A 659 -23.17 15.16 -33.30
N PRO A 660 -22.43 15.77 -32.35
CA PRO A 660 -21.00 15.58 -32.24
C PRO A 660 -20.66 14.21 -31.62
N SER A 661 -19.51 13.65 -32.01
CA SER A 661 -18.91 12.50 -31.32
C SER A 661 -18.00 12.92 -30.16
N SER A 662 -17.69 14.23 -30.05
CA SER A 662 -16.84 14.81 -29.01
C SER A 662 -17.17 16.29 -28.79
N ILE A 663 -17.10 16.77 -27.55
CA ILE A 663 -17.28 18.17 -27.17
C ILE A 663 -16.16 18.57 -26.20
N THR A 664 -15.50 19.69 -26.48
CA THR A 664 -14.48 20.30 -25.63
C THR A 664 -15.04 21.53 -24.91
N TYR A 665 -14.87 21.56 -23.60
CA TYR A 665 -15.20 22.66 -22.71
C TYR A 665 -13.92 23.28 -22.18
N ASN A 666 -13.89 24.60 -22.01
CA ASN A 666 -12.91 25.23 -21.13
C ASN A 666 -13.42 25.13 -19.69
N VAL A 667 -12.55 24.83 -18.74
CA VAL A 667 -12.84 24.66 -17.32
C VAL A 667 -11.90 25.53 -16.47
N SER A 668 -12.44 26.11 -15.41
CA SER A 668 -11.65 26.72 -14.34
C SER A 668 -12.22 26.33 -12.98
N PHE A 669 -11.34 25.99 -12.05
CA PHE A 669 -11.72 25.69 -10.67
C PHE A 669 -11.86 27.00 -9.88
N VAL A 670 -12.98 27.14 -9.17
CA VAL A 670 -13.16 28.17 -8.15
C VAL A 670 -12.58 27.65 -6.83
N ASP A 671 -12.88 26.39 -6.52
CA ASP A 671 -12.35 25.60 -5.41
C ASP A 671 -12.48 24.10 -5.74
N ALA A 672 -12.15 23.21 -4.79
CA ALA A 672 -12.18 21.76 -5.00
C ALA A 672 -13.58 21.19 -5.34
N ASN A 673 -14.66 21.90 -5.03
CA ASN A 673 -16.05 21.46 -5.19
C ASN A 673 -16.85 22.37 -6.12
N THR A 674 -16.23 23.35 -6.77
CA THR A 674 -16.91 24.33 -7.64
C THR A 674 -16.10 24.62 -8.89
N ILE A 675 -16.69 24.45 -10.06
CA ILE A 675 -16.06 24.73 -11.36
C ILE A 675 -16.92 25.65 -12.23
N ASN A 676 -16.27 26.48 -13.03
CA ASN A 676 -16.88 27.19 -14.15
C ASN A 676 -16.46 26.53 -15.45
N LEU A 677 -17.43 26.34 -16.33
CA LEU A 677 -17.27 25.69 -17.62
C LEU A 677 -17.83 26.58 -18.73
N ASN A 678 -17.20 26.55 -19.90
CA ASN A 678 -17.80 27.14 -21.09
C ASN A 678 -17.51 26.32 -22.34
N VAL A 679 -18.44 26.37 -23.29
CA VAL A 679 -18.28 25.81 -24.64
C VAL A 679 -18.42 26.94 -25.66
N ASP A 680 -17.40 27.12 -26.49
CA ASP A 680 -17.42 28.02 -27.64
C ASP A 680 -18.19 27.35 -28.77
N ILE A 681 -19.30 27.94 -29.21
CA ILE A 681 -20.13 27.43 -30.30
C ILE A 681 -19.79 28.08 -31.65
N GLY A 682 -18.75 28.93 -31.69
CA GLY A 682 -18.33 29.70 -32.85
C GLY A 682 -18.96 31.10 -32.92
N GLY A 683 -18.36 31.98 -33.73
CA GLY A 683 -18.88 33.34 -33.94
C GLY A 683 -18.75 34.28 -32.75
N GLY A 684 -17.95 33.91 -31.74
CA GLY A 684 -17.78 34.68 -30.51
C GLY A 684 -18.98 34.55 -29.57
N VAL A 685 -19.60 33.36 -29.50
CA VAL A 685 -20.72 33.06 -28.61
C VAL A 685 -20.33 31.91 -27.70
N TYR A 686 -20.48 32.09 -26.39
CA TYR A 686 -20.10 31.12 -25.38
C TYR A 686 -21.30 30.75 -24.53
N TRP A 687 -21.57 29.46 -24.42
CA TRP A 687 -22.44 28.92 -23.38
C TRP A 687 -21.62 28.69 -22.12
N GLN A 688 -22.18 29.05 -20.97
CA GLN A 688 -21.47 29.06 -19.70
C GLN A 688 -22.28 28.35 -18.62
N TYR A 689 -21.56 27.57 -17.82
CA TYR A 689 -22.10 26.72 -16.78
C TYR A 689 -21.25 26.86 -15.52
N LYS A 690 -21.90 26.88 -14.36
CA LYS A 690 -21.25 26.70 -13.06
C LYS A 690 -21.75 25.40 -12.47
N LEU A 691 -20.82 24.51 -12.12
CA LEU A 691 -21.12 23.21 -11.52
C LEU A 691 -20.60 23.16 -10.09
N VAL A 692 -21.31 22.41 -9.25
CA VAL A 692 -20.93 22.07 -7.88
C VAL A 692 -20.85 20.57 -7.73
N ARG A 693 -19.88 20.10 -6.94
CA ARG A 693 -19.73 18.69 -6.59
C ARG A 693 -20.75 18.32 -5.51
N ILE A 694 -21.30 17.11 -5.58
CA ILE A 694 -22.27 16.58 -4.61
C ILE A 694 -21.77 15.35 -3.86
#